data_AF-A0A934C0T3-F1
#
_entry.id   AF-A0A934C0T3-F1
#
_cell.length_a   1.000
_cell.length_b   1.000
_cell.length_c   1.000
_cell.angle_alpha   90.00
_cell.angle_beta   90.00
_cell.angle_gamma   90.00
#
_symmetry.space_group_name_H-M   'P 1'
#
loop_
_entity.id
_entity.type
_entity.pdbx_description
1 polymer ?
#
loop_
_entity_poly.entity_id
_entity_poly.type
_entity_poly.pdbx_seq_one_letter_code
_entity_poly.pdbx_strand_id
1 'polypeptide(L)'
;MASAFRLGGTYCGGAPYGNGHINDTFAVSFEQGGVTTRYILQRINENVFRQVDAVMENVARVTAHAGRRAVASGAPDAIRRALTLIPTRSGGNLHRDAMGAWRCYIFIEGATSHDLIEHPAMAREAARAFGEFQRLLSDLPGGRLLETIPDFHHTPKRLEALRRAIAADSRGRVREAGPEIAFVLERAGMVGTLLDLQARGKMPERVTHNDTKINNVLIDDQTGAGICVIDLDTVMPGLALYDFGDMVRSATNSAAEDEPDVAKVKARLDIFDALVEGYLGATRSILTEAEIDHLAFSGRLITLEIGIRFLTDYLEGDTYFKVHRPGHNLERARTQFALVRSMEEQQQEMEAIVRRHASRPAAIAARHPHQPAIPTSVESQQRERIPTEIFDTADDACRRLAGEIATLIRTNTAAGRNTVLGLATGSTPVRLYKQLIRLHRTEGLSFSRVLTFNLDEYYGLSREHPESYWRFMHEQLFNHIDIPAENIHVPDGTVARSDVFAWCRAYEEKIRAAGGLDLQVLGIGRTGHIGFNEPGSSRESRTRLVTLDGLTRRDAARDFLGEANVPRHAITMGVGTILDARRIVLLAWGESKAGVIAEAVEGTPTDSLPASFLQGHPQVRFLIDRAAAAALTRVRHPWLVTPIEWTPIVTRRAVMWLAKTVKKPVLKLLDEDYSEHGMADLLTEHGPSYGLNIRIFNEIQHTITGWPGGKPNADDSFRPERAFPFPKRVVVFSPEPSHDVLGMGGTLRRLKDQGHGVTVVYLTSGNLAVPDEEAVMAADLVGEIAETLARSQGPVADFARTARRELLEKSAFAGDSVSIRRLKGLLRRGEARASLRDCGYTAEQARFLDLAFYERGRYRQFVPDDADVAAVASVLREYTPNQIFLTGDRDDPSSIPAVCYDIVRRACRLVAEESWFRECRAWVYRGVEHPWEAADIDMAVPLSPRELAQKVQAVFHHKSQRSQTPVAAGLREPWQQSEQQNRALAATYDELGLADYEALEGFARARLE
;
A
#
# COMPACT_ATOMS: atom_id res chain seq x y z
N MET A 1 -8.62 -39.31 -37.85
CA MET A 1 -8.85 -38.19 -36.92
C MET A 1 -7.54 -37.49 -36.55
N ALA A 2 -6.72 -38.00 -35.63
CA ALA A 2 -5.48 -37.33 -35.19
C ALA A 2 -4.48 -37.01 -36.33
N SER A 3 -4.39 -37.87 -37.36
CA SER A 3 -3.53 -37.66 -38.54
C SER A 3 -3.87 -36.42 -39.38
N ALA A 4 -5.07 -35.86 -39.24
CA ALA A 4 -5.50 -34.65 -39.94
C ALA A 4 -4.84 -33.37 -39.40
N PHE A 5 -4.26 -33.42 -38.19
CA PHE A 5 -3.62 -32.31 -37.50
C PHE A 5 -2.09 -32.36 -37.61
N ARG A 6 -1.44 -31.21 -37.43
CA ARG A 6 0.03 -31.07 -37.47
C ARG A 6 0.68 -31.51 -36.15
N LEU A 7 0.51 -32.78 -35.81
CA LEU A 7 1.06 -33.39 -34.60
C LEU A 7 2.48 -33.91 -34.87
N GLY A 8 3.42 -33.62 -33.95
CA GLY A 8 4.80 -34.09 -34.01
C GLY A 8 4.96 -35.48 -33.40
N GLY A 9 5.84 -36.30 -33.95
CA GLY A 9 6.16 -37.65 -33.42
C GLY A 9 5.29 -38.78 -33.94
N THR A 10 5.46 -39.96 -33.34
CA THR A 10 4.76 -41.21 -33.66
C THR A 10 3.63 -41.44 -32.66
N TYR A 11 2.43 -41.78 -33.13
CA TYR A 11 1.27 -42.03 -32.27
C TYR A 11 1.52 -43.23 -31.34
N CYS A 12 1.29 -43.04 -30.04
CA CYS A 12 1.52 -44.06 -29.00
C CYS A 12 0.22 -44.63 -28.42
N GLY A 13 -0.85 -43.84 -28.38
CA GLY A 13 -2.13 -44.25 -27.80
C GLY A 13 -3.05 -43.08 -27.50
N GLY A 14 -4.30 -43.37 -27.18
CA GLY A 14 -5.27 -42.37 -26.75
C GLY A 14 -6.51 -42.97 -26.13
N ALA A 15 -7.13 -42.22 -25.23
CA ALA A 15 -8.31 -42.64 -24.47
C ALA A 15 -9.27 -41.46 -24.27
N PRO A 16 -10.57 -41.74 -24.01
CA PRO A 16 -11.49 -40.72 -23.50
C PRO A 16 -10.89 -40.01 -22.28
N TYR A 17 -11.06 -38.70 -22.20
CA TYR A 17 -10.43 -37.87 -21.17
C TYR A 17 -11.38 -36.79 -20.64
N GLY A 18 -11.40 -36.62 -19.32
CA GLY A 18 -12.25 -35.66 -18.62
C GLY A 18 -13.69 -36.15 -18.38
N ASN A 19 -14.49 -35.30 -17.77
CA ASN A 19 -15.87 -35.54 -17.35
C ASN A 19 -16.90 -34.61 -18.04
N GLY A 20 -16.47 -33.87 -19.07
CA GLY A 20 -17.30 -32.90 -19.79
C GLY A 20 -18.57 -33.52 -20.39
N HIS A 21 -19.67 -32.78 -20.33
CA HIS A 21 -21.01 -33.29 -20.72
C HIS A 21 -21.43 -32.96 -22.14
N ILE A 22 -20.73 -32.03 -22.81
CA ILE A 22 -21.11 -31.47 -24.12
C ILE A 22 -20.33 -32.12 -25.27
N ASN A 23 -19.00 -31.96 -25.32
CA ASN A 23 -18.13 -32.48 -26.38
C ASN A 23 -17.51 -33.83 -26.02
N ASP A 24 -17.18 -34.65 -27.03
CA ASP A 24 -16.39 -35.85 -26.80
C ASP A 24 -14.89 -35.48 -26.78
N THR A 25 -14.23 -35.76 -25.66
CA THR A 25 -12.83 -35.35 -25.43
C THR A 25 -11.93 -36.57 -25.30
N PHE A 26 -10.79 -36.53 -26.00
CA PHE A 26 -9.78 -37.59 -25.99
C PHE A 26 -8.40 -37.00 -25.72
N ALA A 27 -7.62 -37.65 -24.85
CA ALA A 27 -6.19 -37.36 -24.72
C ALA A 27 -5.41 -38.33 -25.61
N VAL A 28 -4.59 -37.80 -26.51
CA VAL A 28 -3.75 -38.59 -27.43
C VAL A 28 -2.28 -38.30 -27.18
N SER A 29 -1.44 -39.34 -27.21
CA SER A 29 -0.01 -39.25 -26.91
C SER A 29 0.84 -39.58 -28.15
N PHE A 30 1.91 -38.82 -28.34
CA PHE A 30 2.86 -38.99 -29.43
C PHE A 30 4.30 -38.97 -28.89
N GLU A 31 5.17 -39.81 -29.44
CA GLU A 31 6.58 -39.89 -29.04
C GLU A 31 7.49 -39.34 -30.12
N GLN A 32 8.38 -38.44 -29.73
CA GLN A 32 9.40 -37.86 -30.60
C GLN A 32 10.72 -37.73 -29.85
N GLY A 33 11.76 -38.46 -30.29
CA GLY A 33 13.09 -38.36 -29.70
C GLY A 33 13.18 -38.73 -28.21
N GLY A 34 12.36 -39.68 -27.75
CA GLY A 34 12.29 -40.11 -26.34
C GLY A 34 11.45 -39.19 -25.42
N VAL A 35 10.78 -38.17 -25.99
CA VAL A 35 9.86 -37.29 -25.27
C VAL A 35 8.42 -37.58 -25.69
N THR A 36 7.56 -37.84 -24.72
CA THR A 36 6.11 -38.02 -24.94
C THR A 36 5.42 -36.66 -24.87
N THR A 37 4.74 -36.27 -25.95
CA THR A 37 3.89 -35.08 -26.02
C THR A 37 2.43 -35.48 -26.08
N ARG A 38 1.58 -34.82 -25.30
CA ARG A 38 0.14 -35.08 -25.28
C ARG A 38 -0.65 -33.96 -25.94
N TYR A 39 -1.79 -34.32 -26.51
CA TYR A 39 -2.74 -33.39 -27.12
C TYR A 39 -4.16 -33.72 -26.69
N ILE A 40 -5.02 -32.69 -26.66
CA ILE A 40 -6.46 -32.85 -26.49
C ILE A 40 -7.11 -32.82 -27.88
N LEU A 41 -7.77 -33.90 -28.25
CA LEU A 41 -8.58 -34.01 -29.46
C LEU A 41 -10.05 -34.00 -29.07
N GLN A 42 -10.83 -33.07 -29.63
CA GLN A 42 -12.25 -32.91 -29.29
C GLN A 42 -13.14 -32.97 -30.52
N ARG A 43 -14.23 -33.74 -30.41
CA ARG A 43 -15.36 -33.68 -31.33
C ARG A 43 -16.39 -32.70 -30.78
N ILE A 44 -16.68 -31.66 -31.56
CA ILE A 44 -17.62 -30.61 -31.20
C ILE A 44 -19.05 -31.11 -31.35
N ASN A 45 -19.90 -30.84 -30.36
CA ASN A 45 -21.30 -31.26 -30.39
C ASN A 45 -22.17 -30.33 -31.26
N GLU A 46 -22.43 -30.76 -32.49
CA GLU A 46 -23.18 -29.99 -33.49
C GLU A 46 -24.70 -29.88 -33.19
N ASN A 47 -25.21 -30.60 -32.17
CA ASN A 47 -26.60 -30.43 -31.70
C ASN A 47 -26.75 -29.23 -30.77
N VAL A 48 -25.72 -28.96 -29.96
CA VAL A 48 -25.67 -27.80 -29.07
C VAL A 48 -25.16 -26.58 -29.83
N PHE A 49 -24.03 -26.75 -30.55
CA PHE A 49 -23.40 -25.70 -31.33
C PHE A 49 -23.77 -25.81 -32.80
N ARG A 50 -24.92 -25.24 -33.17
CA ARG A 50 -25.43 -25.26 -34.55
C ARG A 50 -24.53 -24.51 -35.54
N GLN A 51 -23.70 -23.58 -35.05
CA GLN A 51 -22.78 -22.77 -35.85
C GLN A 51 -21.32 -23.05 -35.43
N VAL A 52 -20.86 -24.28 -35.68
CA VAL A 52 -19.50 -24.72 -35.30
C VAL A 52 -18.40 -23.79 -35.82
N ASP A 53 -18.56 -23.24 -37.03
CA ASP A 53 -17.55 -22.34 -37.60
C ASP A 53 -17.46 -21.01 -36.81
N ALA A 54 -18.59 -20.52 -36.27
CA ALA A 54 -18.61 -19.35 -35.40
C ALA A 54 -17.92 -19.61 -34.05
N VAL A 55 -18.12 -20.80 -33.48
CA VAL A 55 -17.40 -21.25 -32.28
C VAL A 55 -15.89 -21.23 -32.54
N MET A 56 -15.46 -21.84 -33.64
CA MET A 56 -14.03 -21.95 -33.96
C MET A 56 -13.38 -20.61 -34.31
N GLU A 57 -14.12 -19.67 -34.91
CA GLU A 57 -13.66 -18.31 -35.13
C GLU A 57 -13.39 -17.59 -33.80
N ASN A 58 -14.35 -17.62 -32.86
CA ASN A 58 -14.17 -17.03 -31.53
C ASN A 58 -13.00 -17.67 -30.79
N VAL A 59 -12.96 -19.01 -30.72
CA VAL A 59 -11.90 -19.76 -30.04
C VAL A 59 -10.53 -19.43 -30.65
N ALA A 60 -10.40 -19.40 -31.98
CA ALA A 60 -9.14 -19.08 -32.64
C ALA A 60 -8.66 -17.66 -32.32
N ARG A 61 -9.57 -16.67 -32.33
CA ARG A 61 -9.24 -15.28 -31.98
C ARG A 61 -8.81 -15.14 -30.53
N VAL A 62 -9.57 -15.74 -29.60
CA VAL A 62 -9.32 -15.70 -28.15
C VAL A 62 -8.01 -16.38 -27.80
N THR A 63 -7.79 -17.61 -28.27
CA THR A 63 -6.56 -18.37 -27.98
C THR A 63 -5.31 -17.72 -28.58
N ALA A 64 -5.39 -17.22 -29.82
CA ALA A 64 -4.25 -16.53 -30.44
C ALA A 64 -3.91 -15.21 -29.71
N HIS A 65 -4.93 -14.45 -29.29
CA HIS A 65 -4.71 -13.23 -28.51
C HIS A 65 -4.14 -13.53 -27.13
N ALA A 66 -4.76 -14.45 -26.41
CA ALA A 66 -4.33 -14.85 -25.08
C ALA A 66 -2.89 -15.38 -25.09
N GLY A 67 -2.54 -16.25 -26.04
CA GLY A 67 -1.18 -16.76 -26.20
C GLY A 67 -0.15 -15.67 -26.49
N ARG A 68 -0.44 -14.74 -27.42
CA ARG A 68 0.46 -13.60 -27.71
C ARG A 68 0.69 -12.73 -26.48
N ARG A 69 -0.37 -12.45 -25.71
CA ARG A 69 -0.31 -11.61 -24.52
C ARG A 69 0.44 -12.31 -23.37
N ALA A 70 0.23 -13.61 -23.19
CA ALA A 70 0.97 -14.41 -22.21
C ALA A 70 2.48 -14.44 -22.50
N VAL A 71 2.88 -14.53 -23.77
CA VAL A 71 4.29 -14.42 -24.18
C VAL A 71 4.81 -13.01 -23.97
N ALA A 72 4.06 -11.99 -24.42
CA ALA A 72 4.47 -10.58 -24.30
C ALA A 72 4.57 -10.08 -22.86
N SER A 73 3.86 -10.69 -21.91
CA SER A 73 3.94 -10.35 -20.50
C SER A 73 5.16 -10.95 -19.78
N GLY A 74 6.00 -11.75 -20.45
CA GLY A 74 7.16 -12.39 -19.85
C GLY A 74 6.81 -13.39 -18.74
N ALA A 75 5.57 -13.91 -18.73
CA ALA A 75 5.12 -14.78 -17.66
C ALA A 75 5.88 -16.12 -17.69
N PRO A 76 6.41 -16.61 -16.55
CA PRO A 76 6.93 -17.96 -16.49
C PRO A 76 5.82 -18.94 -16.91
N ASP A 77 6.21 -19.94 -17.70
CA ASP A 77 5.30 -20.93 -18.29
C ASP A 77 4.18 -20.36 -19.17
N ALA A 78 4.44 -19.27 -19.92
CA ALA A 78 3.47 -18.64 -20.82
C ALA A 78 2.68 -19.63 -21.72
N ILE A 79 3.32 -20.72 -22.15
CA ILE A 79 2.71 -21.79 -22.97
C ILE A 79 1.56 -22.50 -22.25
N ARG A 80 1.60 -22.59 -20.92
CA ARG A 80 0.59 -23.25 -20.06
C ARG A 80 -0.53 -22.30 -19.65
N ARG A 81 -0.46 -21.01 -20.01
CA ARG A 81 -1.40 -19.97 -19.56
C ARG A 81 -2.57 -19.68 -20.51
N ALA A 82 -2.55 -20.28 -21.69
CA ALA A 82 -3.62 -20.19 -22.67
C ALA A 82 -3.71 -21.48 -23.49
N LEU A 83 -4.92 -21.86 -23.88
CA LEU A 83 -5.11 -22.95 -24.84
C LEU A 83 -4.43 -22.59 -26.17
N THR A 84 -3.74 -23.57 -26.74
CA THR A 84 -3.05 -23.43 -28.03
C THR A 84 -3.64 -24.42 -29.03
N LEU A 85 -4.29 -23.90 -30.08
CA LEU A 85 -4.84 -24.72 -31.17
C LEU A 85 -3.72 -25.31 -32.02
N ILE A 86 -3.89 -26.57 -32.41
CA ILE A 86 -3.06 -27.22 -33.42
C ILE A 86 -3.75 -27.12 -34.78
N PRO A 87 -3.10 -26.50 -35.80
CA PRO A 87 -3.68 -26.43 -37.13
C PRO A 87 -3.80 -27.80 -37.80
N THR A 88 -4.77 -27.91 -38.71
CA THR A 88 -4.88 -29.01 -39.66
C THR A 88 -3.71 -28.97 -40.64
N ARG A 89 -3.42 -30.12 -41.28
CA ARG A 89 -2.42 -30.17 -42.36
C ARG A 89 -2.78 -29.25 -43.52
N SER A 90 -4.08 -29.04 -43.78
CA SER A 90 -4.59 -28.12 -44.81
C SER A 90 -4.55 -26.63 -44.44
N GLY A 91 -4.17 -26.26 -43.21
CA GLY A 91 -3.92 -24.86 -42.83
C GLY A 91 -5.08 -24.12 -42.12
N GLY A 92 -6.04 -24.84 -41.53
CA GLY A 92 -7.11 -24.26 -40.69
C GLY A 92 -7.11 -24.82 -39.27
N ASN A 93 -8.11 -24.48 -38.44
CA ASN A 93 -8.22 -24.95 -37.05
C ASN A 93 -9.34 -25.99 -36.82
N LEU A 94 -10.07 -26.37 -37.87
CA LEU A 94 -11.21 -27.27 -37.83
C LEU A 94 -11.07 -28.35 -38.91
N HIS A 95 -11.31 -29.61 -38.54
CA HIS A 95 -11.39 -30.73 -39.48
C HIS A 95 -12.78 -31.36 -39.42
N ARG A 96 -13.40 -31.65 -40.56
CA ARG A 96 -14.69 -32.33 -40.63
C ARG A 96 -14.53 -33.68 -41.33
N ASP A 97 -15.09 -34.72 -40.73
CA ASP A 97 -15.16 -36.07 -41.31
C ASP A 97 -16.55 -36.68 -41.12
N ALA A 98 -16.73 -37.95 -41.48
CA ALA A 98 -18.01 -38.66 -41.34
C ALA A 98 -18.49 -38.81 -39.88
N MET A 99 -17.62 -38.58 -38.88
CA MET A 99 -17.95 -38.67 -37.47
C MET A 99 -18.29 -37.31 -36.84
N GLY A 100 -17.97 -36.19 -37.49
CA GLY A 100 -18.34 -34.84 -37.05
C GLY A 100 -17.22 -33.81 -37.24
N ALA A 101 -17.36 -32.67 -36.55
CA ALA A 101 -16.37 -31.59 -36.54
C ALA A 101 -15.35 -31.74 -35.38
N TRP A 102 -14.06 -31.61 -35.70
CA TRP A 102 -12.94 -31.89 -34.80
C TRP A 102 -12.00 -30.70 -34.68
N ARG A 103 -11.48 -30.49 -33.46
CA ARG A 103 -10.40 -29.55 -33.14
C ARG A 103 -9.33 -30.22 -32.27
N CYS A 104 -8.15 -29.62 -32.21
CA CYS A 104 -7.04 -30.14 -31.41
C CYS A 104 -6.32 -29.02 -30.66
N TYR A 105 -5.98 -29.28 -29.39
CA TYR A 105 -5.17 -28.41 -28.53
C TYR A 105 -3.90 -29.11 -28.05
N ILE A 106 -2.89 -28.33 -27.69
CA ILE A 106 -1.79 -28.82 -26.83
C ILE A 106 -2.37 -29.21 -25.46
N PHE A 107 -1.95 -30.36 -24.93
CA PHE A 107 -2.29 -30.75 -23.56
C PHE A 107 -1.46 -29.92 -22.57
N ILE A 108 -2.12 -29.33 -21.56
CA ILE A 108 -1.43 -28.56 -20.53
C ILE A 108 -0.96 -29.51 -19.43
N GLU A 109 0.36 -29.66 -19.33
CA GLU A 109 1.02 -30.56 -18.38
C GLU A 109 1.10 -29.96 -16.96
N GLY A 110 1.13 -30.83 -15.95
CA GLY A 110 1.33 -30.46 -14.54
C GLY A 110 0.21 -29.59 -13.92
N ALA A 111 -1.01 -29.74 -14.42
CA ALA A 111 -2.16 -29.02 -13.89
C ALA A 111 -3.44 -29.87 -13.98
N THR A 112 -4.31 -29.70 -12.98
CA THR A 112 -5.52 -30.49 -12.79
C THR A 112 -6.74 -29.58 -12.63
N SER A 113 -7.87 -30.00 -13.18
CA SER A 113 -9.18 -29.38 -12.94
C SER A 113 -9.90 -30.09 -11.79
N HIS A 114 -10.58 -29.33 -10.94
CA HIS A 114 -11.31 -29.87 -9.79
C HIS A 114 -12.81 -29.63 -9.95
N ASP A 115 -13.63 -30.65 -9.65
CA ASP A 115 -15.09 -30.56 -9.75
C ASP A 115 -15.75 -29.83 -8.56
N LEU A 116 -15.06 -29.79 -7.42
CA LEU A 116 -15.55 -29.17 -6.18
C LEU A 116 -14.49 -28.25 -5.59
N ILE A 117 -14.95 -27.15 -5.00
CA ILE A 117 -14.12 -26.28 -4.17
C ILE A 117 -13.97 -26.89 -2.78
N GLU A 118 -12.77 -27.38 -2.50
CA GLU A 118 -12.41 -27.97 -1.20
C GLU A 118 -12.07 -26.89 -0.15
N HIS A 119 -11.42 -25.80 -0.56
CA HIS A 119 -10.98 -24.75 0.36
C HIS A 119 -10.95 -23.34 -0.30
N PRO A 120 -11.06 -22.26 0.50
CA PRO A 120 -11.12 -20.88 0.00
C PRO A 120 -9.98 -20.48 -0.94
N ALA A 121 -8.75 -20.97 -0.71
CA ALA A 121 -7.61 -20.61 -1.57
C ALA A 121 -7.79 -21.08 -3.03
N MET A 122 -8.39 -22.24 -3.26
CA MET A 122 -8.67 -22.75 -4.61
C MET A 122 -9.73 -21.88 -5.30
N ALA A 123 -10.77 -21.48 -4.56
CA ALA A 123 -11.80 -20.58 -5.08
C ALA A 123 -11.22 -19.23 -5.48
N ARG A 124 -10.32 -18.67 -4.66
CA ARG A 124 -9.62 -17.42 -4.96
C ARG A 124 -8.82 -17.54 -6.26
N GLU A 125 -8.04 -18.59 -6.41
CA GLU A 125 -7.18 -18.78 -7.58
C GLU A 125 -7.96 -19.02 -8.87
N ALA A 126 -9.06 -19.77 -8.80
CA ALA A 126 -9.94 -19.94 -9.96
C ALA A 126 -10.65 -18.65 -10.35
N ALA A 127 -11.16 -17.89 -9.37
CA ALA A 127 -11.77 -16.59 -9.61
C ALA A 127 -10.76 -15.57 -10.17
N ARG A 128 -9.50 -15.62 -9.70
CA ARG A 128 -8.40 -14.84 -10.25
C ARG A 128 -8.14 -15.20 -11.72
N ALA A 129 -8.11 -16.50 -12.07
CA ALA A 129 -7.91 -16.95 -13.44
C ALA A 129 -9.02 -16.47 -14.39
N PHE A 130 -10.29 -16.58 -14.01
CA PHE A 130 -11.40 -16.02 -14.80
C PHE A 130 -11.35 -14.49 -14.89
N GLY A 131 -11.00 -13.81 -13.80
CA GLY A 131 -10.83 -12.37 -13.82
C GLY A 131 -9.67 -11.91 -14.73
N GLU A 132 -8.57 -12.64 -14.73
CA GLU A 132 -7.44 -12.41 -15.64
C GLU A 132 -7.84 -12.67 -17.09
N PHE A 133 -8.59 -13.74 -17.36
CA PHE A 133 -9.16 -14.02 -18.68
C PHE A 133 -10.02 -12.86 -19.17
N GLN A 134 -10.89 -12.32 -18.33
CA GLN A 134 -11.73 -11.17 -18.69
C GLN A 134 -10.93 -9.89 -18.94
N ARG A 135 -9.88 -9.64 -18.13
CA ARG A 135 -8.95 -8.52 -18.36
C ARG A 135 -8.16 -8.69 -19.65
N LEU A 136 -7.70 -9.91 -19.93
CA LEU A 136 -6.93 -10.26 -21.12
C LEU A 136 -7.70 -10.01 -22.42
N LEU A 137 -9.02 -10.18 -22.39
CA LEU A 137 -9.89 -10.01 -23.55
C LEU A 137 -10.49 -8.61 -23.68
N SER A 138 -10.18 -7.70 -22.75
CA SER A 138 -10.65 -6.31 -22.81
C SER A 138 -10.12 -5.52 -24.02
N ASP A 139 -8.99 -5.95 -24.59
CA ASP A 139 -8.34 -5.36 -25.77
C ASP A 139 -8.32 -6.31 -26.99
N LEU A 140 -9.23 -7.30 -27.05
CA LEU A 140 -9.30 -8.28 -28.13
C LEU A 140 -9.52 -7.61 -29.50
N PRO A 141 -8.61 -7.77 -30.48
CA PRO A 141 -8.77 -7.17 -31.80
C PRO A 141 -9.81 -7.92 -32.66
N GLY A 142 -10.32 -7.24 -33.70
CA GLY A 142 -11.19 -7.85 -34.73
C GLY A 142 -12.70 -7.64 -34.54
N GLY A 143 -13.13 -6.67 -33.73
CA GLY A 143 -14.54 -6.33 -33.53
C GLY A 143 -15.31 -7.33 -32.66
N ARG A 144 -16.63 -7.16 -32.58
CA ARG A 144 -17.54 -7.99 -31.75
C ARG A 144 -17.41 -9.48 -32.10
N LEU A 145 -17.40 -10.35 -31.08
CA LEU A 145 -17.44 -11.81 -31.26
C LEU A 145 -18.82 -12.28 -31.75
N LEU A 146 -18.87 -13.49 -32.30
CA LEU A 146 -20.13 -14.11 -32.74
C LEU A 146 -20.85 -14.75 -31.55
N GLU A 147 -22.19 -14.72 -31.52
CA GLU A 147 -22.97 -15.45 -30.52
C GLU A 147 -23.00 -16.93 -30.87
N THR A 148 -22.37 -17.78 -30.06
CA THR A 148 -22.28 -19.22 -30.30
C THR A 148 -23.57 -19.94 -29.91
N ILE A 149 -24.23 -19.45 -28.87
CA ILE A 149 -25.59 -19.83 -28.47
C ILE A 149 -26.40 -18.55 -28.25
N PRO A 150 -27.36 -18.21 -29.14
CA PRO A 150 -28.19 -17.03 -28.97
C PRO A 150 -28.93 -17.03 -27.64
N ASP A 151 -29.06 -15.84 -27.04
CA ASP A 151 -29.84 -15.61 -25.81
C ASP A 151 -29.41 -16.47 -24.61
N PHE A 152 -28.13 -16.87 -24.54
CA PHE A 152 -27.63 -17.81 -23.54
C PHE A 152 -27.97 -17.38 -22.10
N HIS A 153 -27.50 -16.20 -21.67
CA HIS A 153 -27.83 -15.57 -20.38
C HIS A 153 -28.91 -14.49 -20.47
N HIS A 154 -29.87 -14.66 -21.38
CA HIS A 154 -31.00 -13.74 -21.50
C HIS A 154 -32.15 -14.17 -20.58
N THR A 155 -32.00 -13.95 -19.27
CA THR A 155 -32.95 -14.40 -18.24
C THR A 155 -34.42 -14.05 -18.51
N PRO A 156 -34.79 -12.86 -19.06
CA PRO A 156 -36.19 -12.58 -19.42
C PRO A 156 -36.79 -13.56 -20.44
N LYS A 157 -36.03 -13.91 -21.49
CA LYS A 157 -36.46 -14.90 -22.50
C LYS A 157 -36.55 -16.31 -21.90
N ARG A 158 -35.71 -16.63 -20.92
CA ARG A 158 -35.81 -17.90 -20.16
C ARG A 158 -37.10 -17.95 -19.35
N LEU A 159 -37.49 -16.85 -18.70
CA LEU A 159 -38.76 -16.75 -18.00
C LEU A 159 -39.97 -16.85 -18.96
N GLU A 160 -39.90 -16.23 -20.14
CA GLU A 160 -40.92 -16.38 -21.17
C GLU A 160 -41.05 -17.83 -21.67
N ALA A 161 -39.94 -18.52 -21.86
CA ALA A 161 -39.93 -19.93 -22.23
C ALA A 161 -40.61 -20.78 -21.15
N LEU A 162 -40.30 -20.54 -19.87
CA LEU A 162 -40.99 -21.21 -18.76
C LEU A 162 -42.50 -20.93 -18.78
N ARG A 163 -42.93 -19.69 -18.98
CA ARG A 163 -44.37 -19.34 -19.09
C ARG A 163 -45.06 -20.09 -20.23
N ARG A 164 -44.38 -20.27 -21.37
CA ARG A 164 -44.90 -21.08 -22.49
C ARG A 164 -44.97 -22.56 -22.12
N ALA A 165 -43.95 -23.11 -21.50
CA ALA A 165 -43.94 -24.51 -21.05
C ALA A 165 -45.04 -24.79 -20.02
N ILE A 166 -45.30 -23.86 -19.09
CA ILE A 166 -46.41 -23.94 -18.13
C ILE A 166 -47.76 -23.93 -18.84
N ALA A 167 -47.95 -23.04 -19.83
CA ALA A 167 -49.20 -22.95 -20.57
C ALA A 167 -49.45 -24.19 -21.46
N ALA A 168 -48.39 -24.78 -22.02
CA ALA A 168 -48.48 -25.97 -22.86
C ALA A 168 -48.69 -27.25 -22.05
N ASP A 169 -48.07 -27.35 -20.86
CA ASP A 169 -48.06 -28.52 -19.97
C ASP A 169 -47.94 -29.86 -20.72
N SER A 170 -47.00 -29.92 -21.68
CA SER A 170 -46.93 -30.99 -22.68
C SER A 170 -46.77 -32.40 -22.09
N ARG A 171 -46.35 -32.49 -20.83
CA ARG A 171 -46.12 -33.72 -20.07
C ARG A 171 -47.03 -33.88 -18.84
N GLY A 172 -47.94 -32.95 -18.58
CA GLY A 172 -48.82 -32.98 -17.39
C GLY A 172 -48.09 -32.74 -16.05
N ARG A 173 -46.88 -32.17 -16.10
CA ARG A 173 -45.94 -32.04 -14.97
C ARG A 173 -46.12 -30.74 -14.17
N VAL A 174 -46.93 -29.78 -14.66
CA VAL A 174 -47.14 -28.49 -13.97
C VAL A 174 -47.70 -28.67 -12.56
N ARG A 175 -48.58 -29.66 -12.34
CA ARG A 175 -49.17 -29.93 -11.01
C ARG A 175 -48.12 -30.36 -9.97
N GLU A 176 -47.05 -31.01 -10.41
CA GLU A 176 -46.00 -31.53 -9.54
C GLU A 176 -44.95 -30.48 -9.18
N ALA A 177 -44.84 -29.41 -9.99
CA ALA A 177 -43.84 -28.35 -9.85
C ALA A 177 -44.44 -27.00 -9.40
N GLY A 178 -45.63 -27.01 -8.78
CA GLY A 178 -46.35 -25.81 -8.36
C GLY A 178 -45.55 -24.86 -7.47
N PRO A 179 -44.90 -25.34 -6.39
CA PRO A 179 -44.05 -24.50 -5.52
C PRO A 179 -42.86 -23.88 -6.26
N GLU A 180 -42.23 -24.62 -7.16
CA GLU A 180 -41.09 -24.18 -7.96
C GLU A 180 -41.50 -23.10 -8.97
N ILE A 181 -42.65 -23.26 -9.62
CA ILE A 181 -43.23 -22.26 -10.51
C ILE A 181 -43.53 -20.97 -9.73
N ALA A 182 -44.17 -21.08 -8.57
CA ALA A 182 -44.47 -19.93 -7.72
C ALA A 182 -43.21 -19.17 -7.31
N PHE A 183 -42.16 -19.89 -6.89
CA PHE A 183 -40.87 -19.32 -6.50
C PHE A 183 -40.26 -18.44 -7.59
N VAL A 184 -40.31 -18.89 -8.85
CA VAL A 184 -39.82 -18.13 -10.01
C VAL A 184 -40.70 -16.91 -10.29
N LEU A 185 -42.03 -17.08 -10.28
CA LEU A 185 -42.96 -16.00 -10.63
C LEU A 185 -42.91 -14.85 -9.61
N GLU A 186 -42.73 -15.14 -8.32
CA GLU A 186 -42.51 -14.13 -7.26
C GLU A 186 -41.26 -13.27 -7.52
N ARG A 187 -40.25 -13.84 -8.20
CA ARG A 187 -38.97 -13.19 -8.52
C ARG A 187 -38.89 -12.70 -9.96
N ALA A 188 -40.00 -12.70 -10.70
CA ALA A 188 -40.03 -12.24 -12.08
C ALA A 188 -39.55 -10.79 -12.25
N GLY A 189 -39.66 -9.94 -11.22
CA GLY A 189 -39.24 -8.54 -11.26
C GLY A 189 -37.73 -8.33 -11.38
N MET A 190 -36.89 -9.31 -11.00
CA MET A 190 -35.43 -9.15 -11.02
C MET A 190 -34.74 -9.62 -12.31
N VAL A 191 -35.44 -10.33 -13.21
CA VAL A 191 -34.80 -10.96 -14.38
C VAL A 191 -34.27 -9.96 -15.41
N GLY A 192 -34.81 -8.73 -15.44
CA GLY A 192 -34.40 -7.67 -16.37
C GLY A 192 -33.29 -6.75 -15.84
N THR A 193 -32.92 -6.83 -14.56
CA THR A 193 -32.13 -5.79 -13.88
C THR A 193 -30.79 -5.48 -14.56
N LEU A 194 -30.01 -6.50 -14.95
CA LEU A 194 -28.71 -6.26 -15.59
C LEU A 194 -28.85 -5.70 -17.02
N LEU A 195 -29.85 -6.18 -17.78
CA LEU A 195 -30.13 -5.69 -19.12
C LEU A 195 -30.65 -4.24 -19.09
N ASP A 196 -31.45 -3.88 -18.09
CA ASP A 196 -31.90 -2.50 -17.88
C ASP A 196 -30.73 -1.55 -17.57
N LEU A 197 -29.75 -2.02 -16.78
CA LEU A 197 -28.53 -1.25 -16.49
C LEU A 197 -27.64 -1.11 -17.74
N GLN A 198 -27.53 -2.16 -18.55
CA GLN A 198 -26.84 -2.12 -19.84
C GLN A 198 -27.52 -1.14 -20.81
N ALA A 199 -28.84 -1.21 -20.97
CA ALA A 199 -29.62 -0.33 -21.84
C ALA A 199 -29.51 1.15 -21.44
N ARG A 200 -29.30 1.43 -20.13
CA ARG A 200 -29.05 2.77 -19.60
C ARG A 200 -27.58 3.21 -19.70
N GLY A 201 -26.71 2.42 -20.32
CA GLY A 201 -25.29 2.70 -20.49
C GLY A 201 -24.45 2.58 -19.21
N LYS A 202 -24.98 1.95 -18.15
CA LYS A 202 -24.25 1.76 -16.88
C LYS A 202 -23.35 0.52 -16.88
N MET A 203 -23.65 -0.47 -17.73
CA MET A 203 -22.87 -1.69 -17.88
C MET A 203 -22.43 -1.86 -19.34
N PRO A 204 -21.13 -1.98 -19.64
CA PRO A 204 -20.65 -2.23 -20.98
C PRO A 204 -20.84 -3.70 -21.40
N GLU A 205 -21.03 -3.94 -22.71
CA GLU A 205 -20.87 -5.29 -23.28
C GLU A 205 -19.38 -5.68 -23.21
N ARG A 206 -19.09 -6.92 -22.83
CA ARG A 206 -17.74 -7.49 -22.74
C ARG A 206 -17.68 -8.83 -23.44
N VAL A 207 -16.46 -9.31 -23.70
CA VAL A 207 -16.25 -10.73 -24.01
C VAL A 207 -16.34 -11.51 -22.69
N THR A 208 -17.23 -12.49 -22.65
CA THR A 208 -17.49 -13.32 -21.47
C THR A 208 -17.32 -14.79 -21.82
N HIS A 209 -16.97 -15.60 -20.82
CA HIS A 209 -16.84 -17.05 -20.94
C HIS A 209 -18.20 -17.75 -20.99
N ASN A 210 -19.16 -17.28 -20.19
CA ASN A 210 -20.52 -17.77 -20.03
C ASN A 210 -20.64 -19.22 -19.48
N ASP A 211 -19.56 -19.84 -19.04
CA ASP A 211 -19.59 -21.16 -18.36
C ASP A 211 -18.42 -21.28 -17.38
N THR A 212 -18.47 -20.48 -16.33
CA THR A 212 -17.34 -20.25 -15.41
C THR A 212 -17.37 -21.23 -14.23
N LYS A 213 -17.73 -22.48 -14.50
CA LYS A 213 -17.61 -23.56 -13.52
C LYS A 213 -16.15 -23.76 -13.12
N ILE A 214 -15.94 -24.14 -11.88
CA ILE A 214 -14.60 -24.31 -11.30
C ILE A 214 -13.71 -25.29 -12.09
N ASN A 215 -14.29 -26.37 -12.63
CA ASN A 215 -13.56 -27.36 -13.42
C ASN A 215 -13.14 -26.85 -14.82
N ASN A 216 -13.59 -25.66 -15.23
CA ASN A 216 -13.10 -24.96 -16.41
C ASN A 216 -11.85 -24.12 -16.12
N VAL A 217 -11.22 -24.28 -14.95
CA VAL A 217 -9.89 -23.76 -14.65
C VAL A 217 -8.94 -24.91 -14.34
N LEU A 218 -7.77 -24.90 -14.99
CA LEU A 218 -6.66 -25.76 -14.63
C LEU A 218 -5.83 -25.10 -13.52
N ILE A 219 -5.68 -25.82 -12.41
CA ILE A 219 -4.87 -25.44 -11.25
C ILE A 219 -3.53 -26.16 -11.35
N ASP A 220 -2.43 -25.44 -11.17
CA ASP A 220 -1.09 -26.01 -11.20
C ASP A 220 -0.86 -26.94 -9.99
N ASP A 221 -0.41 -28.17 -10.26
CA ASP A 221 -0.32 -29.23 -9.27
C ASP A 221 0.73 -28.94 -8.18
N GLN A 222 1.71 -28.09 -8.46
CA GLN A 222 2.80 -27.76 -7.53
C GLN A 222 2.54 -26.50 -6.71
N THR A 223 2.04 -25.46 -7.37
CA THR A 223 1.89 -24.12 -6.80
C THR A 223 0.48 -23.83 -6.31
N GLY A 224 -0.52 -24.59 -6.77
CA GLY A 224 -1.93 -24.32 -6.50
C GLY A 224 -2.50 -23.09 -7.21
N ALA A 225 -1.74 -22.50 -8.16
CA ALA A 225 -2.17 -21.32 -8.89
C ALA A 225 -3.16 -21.68 -10.02
N GLY A 226 -4.17 -20.84 -10.24
CA GLY A 226 -5.01 -20.92 -11.44
C GLY A 226 -4.20 -20.46 -12.65
N ILE A 227 -3.94 -21.36 -13.61
CA ILE A 227 -3.03 -21.08 -14.73
C ILE A 227 -3.71 -20.97 -16.09
N CYS A 228 -4.80 -21.70 -16.37
CA CYS A 228 -5.47 -21.64 -17.67
C CYS A 228 -6.98 -21.85 -17.55
N VAL A 229 -7.74 -20.97 -18.20
CA VAL A 229 -9.18 -21.17 -18.43
C VAL A 229 -9.38 -22.03 -19.68
N ILE A 230 -10.26 -23.02 -19.58
CA ILE A 230 -10.57 -23.99 -20.64
C ILE A 230 -12.08 -23.96 -20.97
N ASP A 231 -12.51 -24.75 -21.96
CA ASP A 231 -13.90 -24.82 -22.44
C ASP A 231 -14.45 -23.51 -23.04
N LEU A 232 -13.74 -23.00 -24.04
CA LEU A 232 -13.99 -21.69 -24.64
C LEU A 232 -15.18 -21.64 -25.63
N ASP A 233 -16.08 -22.62 -25.62
CA ASP A 233 -17.13 -22.77 -26.65
C ASP A 233 -18.25 -21.75 -26.53
N THR A 234 -18.48 -21.29 -25.31
CA THR A 234 -19.47 -20.25 -24.99
C THR A 234 -18.84 -18.86 -24.88
N VAL A 235 -17.58 -18.69 -25.31
CA VAL A 235 -16.95 -17.36 -25.33
C VAL A 235 -17.60 -16.50 -26.41
N MET A 236 -18.32 -15.47 -25.98
CA MET A 236 -19.12 -14.59 -26.85
C MET A 236 -19.41 -13.25 -26.13
N PRO A 237 -20.10 -12.30 -26.76
CA PRO A 237 -20.48 -11.05 -26.09
C PRO A 237 -21.48 -11.28 -24.95
N GLY A 238 -21.30 -10.55 -23.84
CA GLY A 238 -22.15 -10.63 -22.66
C GLY A 238 -21.83 -9.56 -21.62
N LEU A 239 -22.21 -9.79 -20.36
CA LEU A 239 -21.90 -8.93 -19.22
C LEU A 239 -20.94 -9.65 -18.27
N ALA A 240 -19.96 -8.94 -17.72
CA ALA A 240 -19.03 -9.43 -16.69
C ALA A 240 -19.72 -10.23 -15.56
N LEU A 241 -20.93 -9.82 -15.23
CA LEU A 241 -21.72 -10.36 -14.14
C LEU A 241 -22.32 -11.73 -14.47
N TYR A 242 -22.41 -12.11 -15.74
CA TYR A 242 -22.79 -13.47 -16.11
C TYR A 242 -21.72 -14.46 -15.67
N ASP A 243 -20.46 -14.17 -16.00
CA ASP A 243 -19.30 -14.96 -15.61
C ASP A 243 -19.14 -15.01 -14.09
N PHE A 244 -19.23 -13.85 -13.40
CA PHE A 244 -19.13 -13.85 -11.94
C PHE A 244 -20.31 -14.58 -11.28
N GLY A 245 -21.52 -14.39 -11.78
CA GLY A 245 -22.71 -15.03 -11.24
C GLY A 245 -22.66 -16.57 -11.35
N ASP A 246 -22.16 -17.10 -12.47
CA ASP A 246 -22.03 -18.56 -12.66
C ASP A 246 -20.89 -19.18 -11.81
N MET A 247 -19.80 -18.43 -11.57
CA MET A 247 -18.79 -18.82 -10.57
C MET A 247 -19.41 -18.93 -9.19
N VAL A 248 -20.16 -17.91 -8.77
CA VAL A 248 -20.81 -17.90 -7.45
C VAL A 248 -21.79 -19.06 -7.32
N ARG A 249 -22.63 -19.29 -8.33
CA ARG A 249 -23.58 -20.41 -8.37
C ARG A 249 -22.90 -21.76 -8.18
N SER A 250 -21.82 -22.00 -8.91
CA SER A 250 -21.14 -23.31 -8.94
C SER A 250 -20.24 -23.55 -7.71
N ALA A 251 -19.47 -22.54 -7.27
CA ALA A 251 -18.45 -22.73 -6.24
C ALA A 251 -18.99 -22.57 -4.80
N THR A 252 -19.99 -21.71 -4.58
CA THR A 252 -20.47 -21.42 -3.21
C THR A 252 -21.44 -22.45 -2.68
N ASN A 253 -22.01 -23.30 -3.54
CA ASN A 253 -22.95 -24.34 -3.10
C ASN A 253 -22.25 -25.35 -2.17
N SER A 254 -22.84 -25.59 -1.00
CA SER A 254 -22.35 -26.59 -0.03
C SER A 254 -22.71 -28.04 -0.38
N ALA A 255 -23.51 -28.26 -1.42
CA ALA A 255 -23.94 -29.57 -1.88
C ALA A 255 -23.84 -29.70 -3.42
N ALA A 256 -24.05 -30.92 -3.93
CA ALA A 256 -24.09 -31.18 -5.36
C ALA A 256 -25.28 -30.46 -6.04
N GLU A 257 -25.16 -30.17 -7.34
CA GLU A 257 -26.19 -29.45 -8.11
C GLU A 257 -27.54 -30.20 -8.14
N ASP A 258 -27.52 -31.52 -7.97
CA ASP A 258 -28.67 -32.41 -7.94
C ASP A 258 -28.93 -33.04 -6.56
N GLU A 259 -28.49 -32.40 -5.47
CA GLU A 259 -28.72 -32.86 -4.09
C GLU A 259 -30.23 -32.97 -3.78
N PRO A 260 -30.75 -34.17 -3.43
CA PRO A 260 -32.15 -34.35 -3.11
C PRO A 260 -32.59 -33.65 -1.81
N ASP A 261 -31.68 -33.51 -0.84
CA ASP A 261 -31.95 -32.83 0.43
C ASP A 261 -31.56 -31.35 0.37
N VAL A 262 -32.53 -30.51 -0.01
CA VAL A 262 -32.37 -29.05 -0.12
C VAL A 262 -31.96 -28.36 1.19
N ALA A 263 -32.14 -29.01 2.36
CA ALA A 263 -31.71 -28.43 3.64
C ALA A 263 -30.18 -28.33 3.76
N LYS A 264 -29.45 -29.14 2.98
CA LYS A 264 -27.97 -29.09 2.91
C LYS A 264 -27.44 -28.00 1.99
N VAL A 265 -28.30 -27.38 1.18
CA VAL A 265 -27.92 -26.38 0.18
C VAL A 265 -27.82 -25.02 0.83
N LYS A 266 -26.60 -24.49 0.94
CA LYS A 266 -26.31 -23.16 1.45
C LYS A 266 -25.22 -22.49 0.61
N ALA A 267 -25.33 -21.18 0.48
CA ALA A 267 -24.24 -20.36 -0.06
C ALA A 267 -23.16 -20.19 1.02
N ARG A 268 -21.96 -20.72 0.75
CA ARG A 268 -20.78 -20.61 1.62
C ARG A 268 -20.13 -19.23 1.51
N LEU A 269 -20.23 -18.41 2.57
CA LEU A 269 -19.71 -17.03 2.56
C LEU A 269 -18.19 -16.95 2.54
N ASP A 270 -17.48 -17.88 3.13
CA ASP A 270 -16.01 -17.98 3.09
C ASP A 270 -15.51 -18.23 1.66
N ILE A 271 -16.24 -19.04 0.89
CA ILE A 271 -15.96 -19.26 -0.53
C ILE A 271 -16.35 -18.03 -1.35
N PHE A 272 -17.52 -17.43 -1.10
CA PHE A 272 -17.92 -16.20 -1.77
C PHE A 272 -16.90 -15.07 -1.56
N ASP A 273 -16.41 -14.91 -0.32
CA ASP A 273 -15.35 -13.98 0.06
C ASP A 273 -14.07 -14.19 -0.77
N ALA A 274 -13.65 -15.45 -0.91
CA ALA A 274 -12.49 -15.81 -1.72
C ALA A 274 -12.70 -15.57 -3.22
N LEU A 275 -13.89 -15.86 -3.76
CA LEU A 275 -14.23 -15.58 -5.16
C LEU A 275 -14.20 -14.07 -5.43
N VAL A 276 -14.80 -13.26 -4.56
CA VAL A 276 -14.78 -11.79 -4.67
C VAL A 276 -13.34 -11.27 -4.61
N GLU A 277 -12.53 -11.78 -3.67
CA GLU A 277 -11.12 -11.40 -3.53
C GLU A 277 -10.32 -11.70 -4.80
N GLY A 278 -10.40 -12.92 -5.33
CA GLY A 278 -9.67 -13.33 -6.52
C GLY A 278 -10.13 -12.59 -7.78
N TYR A 279 -11.44 -12.48 -7.99
CA TYR A 279 -12.01 -11.86 -9.18
C TYR A 279 -11.77 -10.35 -9.21
N LEU A 280 -12.05 -9.62 -8.12
CA LEU A 280 -11.77 -8.18 -8.06
C LEU A 280 -10.27 -7.88 -8.07
N GLY A 281 -9.44 -8.75 -7.50
CA GLY A 281 -7.99 -8.65 -7.59
C GLY A 281 -7.49 -8.54 -9.04
N ALA A 282 -8.11 -9.29 -9.95
CA ALA A 282 -7.76 -9.27 -11.38
C ALA A 282 -8.54 -8.23 -12.22
N THR A 283 -9.78 -7.87 -11.84
CA THR A 283 -10.70 -7.12 -12.72
C THR A 283 -11.04 -5.70 -12.25
N ARG A 284 -10.62 -5.28 -11.05
CA ARG A 284 -11.01 -3.95 -10.52
C ARG A 284 -10.61 -2.79 -11.43
N SER A 285 -9.52 -2.92 -12.20
CA SER A 285 -9.06 -1.91 -13.16
C SER A 285 -9.97 -1.73 -14.38
N ILE A 286 -10.84 -2.72 -14.68
CA ILE A 286 -11.68 -2.71 -15.87
C ILE A 286 -13.18 -2.63 -15.57
N LEU A 287 -13.63 -3.02 -14.37
CA LEU A 287 -15.05 -3.01 -13.99
C LEU A 287 -15.54 -1.61 -13.63
N THR A 288 -16.79 -1.30 -14.00
CA THR A 288 -17.49 -0.09 -13.57
C THR A 288 -18.03 -0.26 -12.15
N GLU A 289 -18.33 0.85 -11.46
CA GLU A 289 -18.98 0.80 -10.15
C GLU A 289 -20.33 0.07 -10.20
N ALA A 290 -21.11 0.27 -11.27
CA ALA A 290 -22.37 -0.45 -11.46
C ALA A 290 -22.16 -1.97 -11.59
N GLU A 291 -21.08 -2.42 -12.22
CA GLU A 291 -20.72 -3.84 -12.28
C GLU A 291 -20.36 -4.38 -10.88
N ILE A 292 -19.58 -3.62 -10.11
CA ILE A 292 -19.15 -4.00 -8.76
C ILE A 292 -20.32 -4.08 -7.79
N ASP A 293 -21.17 -3.04 -7.76
CA ASP A 293 -22.35 -2.96 -6.88
C ASP A 293 -23.32 -4.14 -7.08
N HIS A 294 -23.29 -4.77 -8.26
CA HIS A 294 -24.19 -5.86 -8.63
C HIS A 294 -23.51 -7.24 -8.64
N LEU A 295 -22.27 -7.39 -8.14
CA LEU A 295 -21.59 -8.70 -8.06
C LEU A 295 -22.36 -9.70 -7.20
N ALA A 296 -22.78 -9.32 -5.99
CA ALA A 296 -23.59 -10.19 -5.12
C ALA A 296 -24.94 -10.55 -5.77
N PHE A 297 -25.59 -9.56 -6.41
CA PHE A 297 -26.85 -9.76 -7.14
C PHE A 297 -26.70 -10.75 -8.31
N SER A 298 -25.57 -10.73 -9.01
CA SER A 298 -25.35 -11.57 -10.19
C SER A 298 -25.36 -13.06 -9.87
N GLY A 299 -24.83 -13.47 -8.71
CA GLY A 299 -24.91 -14.85 -8.24
C GLY A 299 -26.35 -15.33 -8.08
N ARG A 300 -27.21 -14.48 -7.52
CA ARG A 300 -28.64 -14.77 -7.37
C ARG A 300 -29.35 -14.88 -8.72
N LEU A 301 -29.08 -13.95 -9.64
CA LEU A 301 -29.71 -13.92 -10.96
C LEU A 301 -29.36 -15.17 -11.78
N ILE A 302 -28.07 -15.51 -11.87
CA ILE A 302 -27.62 -16.65 -12.68
C ILE A 302 -28.09 -17.97 -12.06
N THR A 303 -28.07 -18.10 -10.72
CA THR A 303 -28.62 -19.27 -10.05
C THR A 303 -30.12 -19.45 -10.37
N LEU A 304 -30.90 -18.35 -10.33
CA LEU A 304 -32.31 -18.38 -10.70
C LEU A 304 -32.50 -18.76 -12.17
N GLU A 305 -31.71 -18.20 -13.09
CA GLU A 305 -31.77 -18.51 -14.53
C GLU A 305 -31.55 -20.01 -14.80
N ILE A 306 -30.52 -20.60 -14.19
CA ILE A 306 -30.24 -22.04 -14.34
C ILE A 306 -31.39 -22.87 -13.76
N GLY A 307 -31.94 -22.49 -12.61
CA GLY A 307 -33.14 -23.14 -12.05
C GLY A 307 -34.36 -23.06 -12.98
N ILE A 308 -34.58 -21.91 -13.63
CA ILE A 308 -35.63 -21.73 -14.65
C ILE A 308 -35.40 -22.68 -15.82
N ARG A 309 -34.16 -22.82 -16.29
CA ARG A 309 -33.82 -23.72 -17.40
C ARG A 309 -34.09 -25.19 -17.05
N PHE A 310 -33.70 -25.64 -15.87
CA PHE A 310 -33.99 -26.99 -15.40
C PHE A 310 -35.49 -27.24 -15.26
N LEU A 311 -36.23 -26.30 -14.66
CA LEU A 311 -37.67 -26.41 -14.51
C LEU A 311 -38.38 -26.44 -15.87
N THR A 312 -37.95 -25.59 -16.81
CA THR A 312 -38.52 -25.56 -18.17
C THR A 312 -38.30 -26.91 -18.86
N ASP A 313 -37.06 -27.44 -18.82
CA ASP A 313 -36.74 -28.73 -19.44
C ASP A 313 -37.52 -29.88 -18.79
N TYR A 314 -37.71 -29.86 -17.47
CA TYR A 314 -38.57 -30.83 -16.79
C TYR A 314 -40.01 -30.82 -17.32
N LEU A 315 -40.60 -29.64 -17.55
CA LEU A 315 -41.96 -29.50 -18.08
C LEU A 315 -42.07 -29.91 -19.56
N GLU A 316 -41.00 -29.79 -20.33
CA GLU A 316 -40.94 -30.17 -21.75
C GLU A 316 -40.59 -31.67 -21.95
N GLY A 317 -40.09 -32.33 -20.91
CA GLY A 317 -39.82 -33.76 -20.89
C GLY A 317 -38.34 -34.12 -21.03
N ASP A 318 -37.45 -33.32 -20.44
CA ASP A 318 -36.02 -33.61 -20.27
C ASP A 318 -35.28 -33.79 -21.60
N THR A 319 -35.45 -32.82 -22.50
CA THR A 319 -34.96 -32.87 -23.88
C THR A 319 -33.64 -32.14 -24.09
N TYR A 320 -33.29 -31.24 -23.16
CA TYR A 320 -32.09 -30.40 -23.24
C TYR A 320 -30.96 -30.94 -22.35
N PHE A 321 -31.22 -31.17 -21.06
CA PHE A 321 -30.22 -31.67 -20.13
C PHE A 321 -30.27 -33.20 -20.05
N LYS A 322 -29.09 -33.83 -19.99
CA LYS A 322 -29.00 -35.28 -19.73
C LYS A 322 -29.55 -35.57 -18.33
N VAL A 323 -30.48 -36.52 -18.28
CA VAL A 323 -31.08 -37.03 -17.03
C VAL A 323 -30.67 -38.49 -16.79
N HIS A 324 -30.45 -38.83 -15.53
CA HIS A 324 -30.08 -40.19 -15.11
C HIS A 324 -31.19 -40.90 -14.34
N ARG A 325 -32.24 -40.16 -13.95
CA ARG A 325 -33.40 -40.65 -13.20
C ARG A 325 -34.63 -39.79 -13.50
N PRO A 326 -35.86 -40.32 -13.36
CA PRO A 326 -37.08 -39.51 -13.43
C PRO A 326 -37.06 -38.38 -12.39
N GLY A 327 -37.51 -37.18 -12.76
CA GLY A 327 -37.55 -36.04 -11.83
C GLY A 327 -36.22 -35.31 -11.62
N HIS A 328 -35.13 -35.77 -12.24
CA HIS A 328 -33.78 -35.24 -12.01
C HIS A 328 -33.65 -33.73 -12.25
N ASN A 329 -34.26 -33.20 -13.32
CA ASN A 329 -34.23 -31.75 -13.58
C ASN A 329 -35.07 -30.96 -12.57
N LEU A 330 -36.17 -31.54 -12.05
CA LEU A 330 -36.94 -30.90 -10.97
C LEU A 330 -36.12 -30.83 -9.68
N GLU A 331 -35.36 -31.88 -9.34
CA GLU A 331 -34.43 -31.89 -8.20
C GLU A 331 -33.34 -30.82 -8.36
N ARG A 332 -32.71 -30.72 -9.55
CA ARG A 332 -31.73 -29.67 -9.84
C ARG A 332 -32.32 -28.26 -9.69
N ALA A 333 -33.54 -28.05 -10.19
CA ALA A 333 -34.24 -26.78 -10.04
C ALA A 333 -34.44 -26.42 -8.56
N ARG A 334 -34.86 -27.39 -7.73
CA ARG A 334 -35.02 -27.20 -6.28
C ARG A 334 -33.71 -26.81 -5.60
N THR A 335 -32.58 -27.43 -5.96
CA THR A 335 -31.26 -27.06 -5.44
C THR A 335 -30.92 -25.61 -5.80
N GLN A 336 -31.13 -25.20 -7.06
CA GLN A 336 -30.87 -23.81 -7.45
C GLN A 336 -31.75 -22.82 -6.67
N PHE A 337 -33.03 -23.13 -6.47
CA PHE A 337 -33.95 -22.26 -5.73
C PHE A 337 -33.63 -22.19 -4.23
N ALA A 338 -33.18 -23.30 -3.62
CA ALA A 338 -32.68 -23.30 -2.25
C ALA A 338 -31.42 -22.42 -2.12
N LEU A 339 -30.51 -22.48 -3.09
CA LEU A 339 -29.32 -21.63 -3.13
C LEU A 339 -29.67 -20.14 -3.30
N VAL A 340 -30.62 -19.80 -4.18
CA VAL A 340 -31.16 -18.43 -4.33
C VAL A 340 -31.69 -17.92 -3.00
N ARG A 341 -32.50 -18.72 -2.28
CA ARG A 341 -33.03 -18.34 -0.96
C ARG A 341 -31.91 -18.10 0.05
N SER A 342 -30.91 -18.97 0.09
CA SER A 342 -29.75 -18.82 0.96
C SER A 342 -28.95 -17.55 0.66
N MET A 343 -28.83 -17.13 -0.60
CA MET A 343 -28.21 -15.86 -0.99
C MET A 343 -29.08 -14.64 -0.63
N GLU A 344 -30.41 -14.75 -0.74
CA GLU A 344 -31.35 -13.70 -0.30
C GLU A 344 -31.25 -13.44 1.20
N GLU A 345 -31.17 -14.50 2.01
CA GLU A 345 -31.00 -14.41 3.46
C GLU A 345 -29.65 -13.77 3.86
N GLN A 346 -28.60 -13.99 3.06
CA GLN A 346 -27.24 -13.50 3.31
C GLN A 346 -26.87 -12.25 2.50
N GLN A 347 -27.84 -11.61 1.85
CA GLN A 347 -27.61 -10.52 0.89
C GLN A 347 -26.76 -9.38 1.46
N GLN A 348 -27.08 -8.92 2.68
CA GLN A 348 -26.36 -7.80 3.31
C GLN A 348 -24.89 -8.13 3.58
N GLU A 349 -24.61 -9.38 3.96
CA GLU A 349 -23.25 -9.85 4.23
C GLU A 349 -22.46 -10.02 2.92
N MET A 350 -23.08 -10.59 1.89
CA MET A 350 -22.48 -10.70 0.56
C MET A 350 -22.14 -9.31 -0.03
N GLU A 351 -23.05 -8.34 0.08
CA GLU A 351 -22.77 -6.97 -0.34
C GLU A 351 -21.69 -6.30 0.52
N ALA A 352 -21.63 -6.58 1.83
CA ALA A 352 -20.58 -6.07 2.69
C ALA A 352 -19.20 -6.64 2.31
N ILE A 353 -19.13 -7.92 1.94
CA ILE A 353 -17.93 -8.57 1.41
C ILE A 353 -17.48 -7.89 0.11
N VAL A 354 -18.40 -7.65 -0.82
CA VAL A 354 -18.11 -6.94 -2.08
C VAL A 354 -17.59 -5.53 -1.79
N ARG A 355 -18.28 -4.75 -0.94
CA ARG A 355 -17.82 -3.40 -0.55
C ARG A 355 -16.45 -3.43 0.13
N ARG A 356 -16.19 -4.42 0.98
CA ARG A 356 -14.89 -4.59 1.67
C ARG A 356 -13.76 -4.82 0.69
N HIS A 357 -13.95 -5.66 -0.33
CA HIS A 357 -12.91 -5.91 -1.35
C HIS A 357 -12.87 -4.86 -2.46
N ALA A 358 -13.97 -4.15 -2.70
CA ALA A 358 -14.02 -3.02 -3.64
C ALA A 358 -13.39 -1.75 -3.07
N SER A 359 -13.46 -1.56 -1.74
CA SER A 359 -12.80 -0.48 -0.98
C SER A 359 -11.38 -0.83 -0.55
N ARG A 360 -11.01 -2.11 -0.56
CA ARG A 360 -9.61 -2.50 -0.69
C ARG A 360 -9.14 -1.96 -2.05
N PRO A 361 -8.05 -1.18 -2.10
CA PRO A 361 -7.39 -0.91 -3.36
C PRO A 361 -7.21 -2.26 -4.05
N ALA A 362 -7.61 -2.37 -5.32
CA ALA A 362 -7.51 -3.59 -6.11
C ALA A 362 -6.29 -4.38 -5.68
N ALA A 363 -6.47 -5.61 -5.21
CA ALA A 363 -5.35 -6.52 -4.98
C ALA A 363 -4.77 -7.00 -6.33
N ILE A 364 -4.48 -6.07 -7.25
CA ILE A 364 -3.09 -5.98 -7.72
C ILE A 364 -2.31 -5.92 -6.42
N ALA A 365 -1.34 -6.81 -6.21
CA ALA A 365 -0.35 -6.62 -5.15
C ALA A 365 -0.21 -5.11 -4.89
N ALA A 366 -0.55 -4.65 -3.68
CA ALA A 366 -0.32 -3.27 -3.28
C ALA A 366 1.19 -3.06 -3.18
N ARG A 367 1.89 -3.29 -4.28
CA ARG A 367 3.09 -2.63 -4.67
C ARG A 367 2.55 -1.32 -5.19
N HIS A 368 2.97 -0.23 -4.55
CA HIS A 368 2.98 1.04 -5.25
C HIS A 368 3.48 0.76 -6.68
N PRO A 369 2.79 1.18 -7.74
CA PRO A 369 3.26 0.96 -9.11
C PRO A 369 4.63 1.64 -9.41
N HIS A 370 5.25 2.24 -8.39
CA HIS A 370 6.59 2.78 -8.38
C HIS A 370 7.51 2.19 -7.29
N GLN A 371 7.02 1.34 -6.38
CA GLN A 371 7.88 0.65 -5.40
C GLN A 371 7.91 -0.86 -5.69
N PRO A 372 9.08 -1.41 -6.07
CA PRO A 372 9.24 -2.84 -6.30
C PRO A 372 8.91 -3.62 -5.02
N ALA A 373 8.50 -4.88 -5.15
CA ALA A 373 8.45 -5.72 -3.94
C ALA A 373 9.84 -5.81 -3.34
N ILE A 374 9.84 -5.86 -2.02
CA ILE A 374 11.04 -6.15 -1.28
C ILE A 374 11.16 -7.67 -1.25
N PRO A 375 12.27 -8.23 -1.74
CA PRO A 375 12.53 -9.65 -1.62
C PRO A 375 12.53 -10.10 -0.15
N THR A 376 12.01 -11.29 0.10
CA THR A 376 11.87 -11.88 1.45
C THR A 376 12.48 -13.28 1.55
N SER A 377 13.15 -13.77 0.50
CA SER A 377 13.87 -15.04 0.54
C SER A 377 15.04 -14.97 1.51
N VAL A 378 15.46 -16.12 2.04
CA VAL A 378 16.65 -16.23 2.90
C VAL A 378 17.89 -15.68 2.19
N GLU A 379 18.02 -15.95 0.89
CA GLU A 379 19.11 -15.44 0.04
C GLU A 379 19.12 -13.92 -0.02
N SER A 380 17.94 -13.29 -0.14
CA SER A 380 17.86 -11.82 -0.17
C SER A 380 18.25 -11.17 1.17
N GLN A 381 18.11 -11.89 2.27
CA GLN A 381 18.45 -11.43 3.62
C GLN A 381 19.89 -11.76 4.02
N GLN A 382 20.70 -12.34 3.13
CA GLN A 382 22.05 -12.84 3.46
C GLN A 382 23.02 -11.79 4.02
N ARG A 383 22.77 -10.50 3.76
CA ARG A 383 23.58 -9.39 4.33
C ARG A 383 23.10 -8.95 5.70
N GLU A 384 21.88 -9.29 6.08
CA GLU A 384 21.27 -8.94 7.36
C GLU A 384 21.73 -9.92 8.44
N ARG A 385 22.39 -9.40 9.48
CA ARG A 385 22.86 -10.18 10.64
C ARG A 385 21.85 -10.21 11.78
N ILE A 386 20.75 -9.48 11.63
CA ILE A 386 19.60 -9.47 12.54
C ILE A 386 18.35 -9.73 11.69
N PRO A 387 17.48 -10.69 12.07
CA PRO A 387 16.19 -10.87 11.41
C PRO A 387 15.39 -9.56 11.38
N THR A 388 15.14 -9.05 10.17
CA THR A 388 14.48 -7.75 9.98
C THR A 388 13.16 -7.92 9.23
N GLU A 389 12.07 -7.64 9.93
CA GLU A 389 10.71 -7.73 9.41
C GLU A 389 10.25 -6.34 8.96
N ILE A 390 9.91 -6.21 7.67
CA ILE A 390 9.46 -4.94 7.08
C ILE A 390 7.95 -4.98 6.94
N PHE A 391 7.28 -3.97 7.48
CA PHE A 391 5.83 -3.79 7.40
C PHE A 391 5.48 -2.61 6.49
N ASP A 392 4.29 -2.67 5.89
CA ASP A 392 3.77 -1.55 5.11
C ASP A 392 3.44 -0.35 6.00
N THR A 393 3.00 -0.60 7.24
CA THR A 393 2.71 0.46 8.22
C THR A 393 3.25 0.13 9.62
N ALA A 394 3.62 1.16 10.38
CA ALA A 394 4.01 1.03 11.79
C ALA A 394 2.89 0.44 12.67
N ASP A 395 1.62 0.68 12.32
CA ASP A 395 0.46 0.16 13.06
C ASP A 395 0.32 -1.35 12.90
N ASP A 396 0.63 -1.91 11.72
CA ASP A 396 0.65 -3.36 11.50
C ASP A 396 1.72 -4.05 12.34
N ALA A 397 2.94 -3.52 12.33
CA ALA A 397 4.04 -4.00 13.16
C ALA A 397 3.69 -3.96 14.65
N CYS A 398 3.13 -2.82 15.12
CA CYS A 398 2.72 -2.65 16.52
C CYS A 398 1.56 -3.57 16.91
N ARG A 399 0.58 -3.81 16.02
CA ARG A 399 -0.49 -4.78 16.27
C ARG A 399 0.03 -6.20 16.44
N ARG A 400 0.95 -6.62 15.56
CA ARG A 400 1.57 -7.94 15.65
C ARG A 400 2.34 -8.09 16.97
N LEU A 401 3.23 -7.14 17.28
CA LEU A 401 4.02 -7.20 18.51
C LEU A 401 3.13 -7.14 19.77
N ALA A 402 2.07 -6.33 19.77
CA ALA A 402 1.12 -6.29 20.88
C ALA A 402 0.43 -7.65 21.09
N GLY A 403 0.04 -8.34 20.01
CA GLY A 403 -0.52 -9.69 20.09
C GLY A 403 0.47 -10.73 20.64
N GLU A 404 1.75 -10.61 20.30
CA GLU A 404 2.80 -11.47 20.84
C GLU A 404 3.07 -11.21 22.33
N ILE A 405 3.10 -9.93 22.75
CA ILE A 405 3.19 -9.54 24.17
C ILE A 405 1.97 -10.05 24.94
N ALA A 406 0.76 -9.90 24.40
CA ALA A 406 -0.46 -10.39 25.01
C ALA A 406 -0.43 -11.92 25.20
N THR A 407 0.07 -12.64 24.20
CA THR A 407 0.25 -14.09 24.28
C THR A 407 1.24 -14.46 25.38
N LEU A 408 2.40 -13.80 25.44
CA LEU A 408 3.39 -13.99 26.50
C LEU A 408 2.79 -13.79 27.90
N ILE A 409 2.07 -12.67 28.09
CA ILE A 409 1.43 -12.33 29.36
C ILE A 409 0.42 -13.41 29.77
N ARG A 410 -0.44 -13.83 28.84
CA ARG A 410 -1.45 -14.88 29.08
C ARG A 410 -0.80 -16.22 29.42
N THR A 411 0.22 -16.64 28.68
CA THR A 411 0.95 -17.89 28.92
C THR A 411 1.62 -17.91 30.29
N ASN A 412 2.34 -16.85 30.65
CA ASN A 412 2.99 -16.77 31.96
C ASN A 412 1.98 -16.69 33.10
N THR A 413 0.90 -15.95 32.93
CA THR A 413 -0.19 -15.86 33.92
C THR A 413 -0.84 -17.22 34.16
N ALA A 414 -1.14 -17.96 33.08
CA ALA A 414 -1.69 -19.32 33.18
C ALA A 414 -0.72 -20.28 33.89
N ALA A 415 0.59 -20.07 33.75
CA ALA A 415 1.62 -20.82 34.46
C ALA A 415 1.91 -20.31 35.89
N GLY A 416 1.15 -19.33 36.40
CA GLY A 416 1.37 -18.76 37.73
C GLY A 416 2.68 -17.98 37.87
N ARG A 417 3.29 -17.53 36.76
CA ARG A 417 4.53 -16.74 36.74
C ARG A 417 4.24 -15.28 36.42
N ASN A 418 5.18 -14.42 36.76
CA ASN A 418 5.14 -13.03 36.31
C ASN A 418 5.73 -12.92 34.90
N THR A 419 5.33 -11.90 34.15
CA THR A 419 5.98 -11.52 32.89
C THR A 419 6.82 -10.28 33.12
N VAL A 420 8.09 -10.32 32.76
CA VAL A 420 9.02 -9.20 32.97
C VAL A 420 9.32 -8.51 31.63
N LEU A 421 8.89 -7.26 31.48
CA LEU A 421 9.00 -6.49 30.24
C LEU A 421 9.99 -5.34 30.38
N GLY A 422 10.96 -5.26 29.48
CA GLY A 422 11.79 -4.09 29.25
C GLY A 422 11.08 -3.11 28.31
N LEU A 423 10.90 -1.85 28.71
CA LEU A 423 10.11 -0.86 27.95
C LEU A 423 10.94 0.35 27.51
N ALA A 424 10.73 0.78 26.27
CA ALA A 424 11.35 1.97 25.69
C ALA A 424 10.45 3.21 25.84
N THR A 425 11.04 4.39 25.70
CA THR A 425 10.33 5.67 25.66
C THR A 425 10.51 6.36 24.30
N GLY A 426 9.95 7.57 24.15
CA GLY A 426 9.98 8.31 22.90
C GLY A 426 8.79 8.03 21.97
N SER A 427 8.81 8.62 20.78
CA SER A 427 7.66 8.57 19.85
C SER A 427 7.40 7.18 19.26
N THR A 428 8.47 6.42 18.98
CA THR A 428 8.40 5.10 18.33
C THR A 428 7.48 4.09 19.03
N PRO A 429 7.58 3.84 20.36
CA PRO A 429 6.76 2.85 21.04
C PRO A 429 5.32 3.30 21.36
N VAL A 430 4.95 4.58 21.17
CA VAL A 430 3.61 5.09 21.51
C VAL A 430 2.50 4.29 20.82
N ARG A 431 2.72 3.89 19.56
CA ARG A 431 1.75 3.07 18.80
C ARG A 431 1.57 1.67 19.39
N LEU A 432 2.66 1.06 19.86
CA LEU A 432 2.60 -0.22 20.57
C LEU A 432 1.78 -0.10 21.85
N TYR A 433 2.01 0.95 22.64
CA TYR A 433 1.27 1.20 23.88
C TYR A 433 -0.23 1.40 23.63
N LYS A 434 -0.60 2.15 22.59
CA LYS A 434 -2.00 2.28 22.17
C LYS A 434 -2.65 0.93 21.85
N GLN A 435 -1.93 0.00 21.19
CA GLN A 435 -2.44 -1.34 20.92
C GLN A 435 -2.57 -2.20 22.19
N LEU A 436 -1.62 -2.11 23.12
CA LEU A 436 -1.72 -2.81 24.41
C LEU A 436 -2.91 -2.32 25.24
N ILE A 437 -3.14 -1.00 25.27
CA ILE A 437 -4.31 -0.40 25.91
C ILE A 437 -5.61 -0.88 25.24
N ARG A 438 -5.65 -0.94 23.91
CA ARG A 438 -6.79 -1.49 23.17
C ARG A 438 -7.07 -2.93 23.61
N LEU A 439 -6.05 -3.80 23.61
CA LEU A 439 -6.18 -5.21 24.03
C LEU A 439 -6.67 -5.35 25.47
N HIS A 440 -6.21 -4.50 26.39
CA HIS A 440 -6.72 -4.46 27.76
C HIS A 440 -8.22 -4.14 27.79
N ARG A 441 -8.63 -3.06 27.11
CA ARG A 441 -10.01 -2.55 27.13
C ARG A 441 -11.01 -3.44 26.38
N THR A 442 -10.60 -4.03 25.27
CA THR A 442 -11.54 -4.75 24.37
C THR A 442 -11.44 -6.27 24.46
N GLU A 443 -10.29 -6.82 24.87
CA GLU A 443 -10.01 -8.27 24.85
C GLU A 443 -9.60 -8.82 26.22
N GLY A 444 -9.74 -8.02 27.29
CA GLY A 444 -9.54 -8.45 28.67
C GLY A 444 -8.11 -8.84 29.03
N LEU A 445 -7.10 -8.32 28.33
CA LEU A 445 -5.69 -8.57 28.67
C LEU A 445 -5.34 -7.90 30.01
N SER A 446 -4.99 -8.67 31.05
CA SER A 446 -4.60 -8.15 32.38
C SER A 446 -3.09 -8.00 32.53
N PHE A 447 -2.66 -6.89 33.12
CA PHE A 447 -1.29 -6.55 33.47
C PHE A 447 -0.99 -6.73 34.97
N SER A 448 -1.92 -7.30 35.74
CA SER A 448 -1.79 -7.54 37.18
C SER A 448 -0.55 -8.37 37.59
N ARG A 449 -0.04 -9.23 36.69
CA ARG A 449 1.16 -10.06 36.88
C ARG A 449 2.34 -9.65 35.99
N VAL A 450 2.37 -8.40 35.54
CA VAL A 450 3.46 -7.86 34.72
C VAL A 450 4.35 -6.99 35.58
N LEU A 451 5.67 -7.17 35.45
CA LEU A 451 6.71 -6.27 35.96
C LEU A 451 7.34 -5.54 34.78
N THR A 452 7.57 -4.24 34.93
CA THR A 452 8.17 -3.42 33.87
C THR A 452 9.47 -2.79 34.34
N PHE A 453 10.45 -2.75 33.43
CA PHE A 453 11.72 -2.08 33.63
C PHE A 453 11.98 -1.15 32.44
N ASN A 454 11.97 0.16 32.64
CA ASN A 454 12.25 1.14 31.59
C ASN A 454 13.75 1.33 31.36
N LEU A 455 14.13 1.55 30.10
CA LEU A 455 15.53 1.68 29.70
C LEU A 455 16.26 2.83 30.40
N ASP A 456 15.61 3.96 30.62
CA ASP A 456 16.28 5.20 31.01
C ASP A 456 15.36 6.20 31.71
N GLU A 457 16.00 7.21 32.31
CA GLU A 457 15.40 8.46 32.77
C GLU A 457 16.44 9.60 32.66
N TYR A 458 15.98 10.81 32.37
CA TYR A 458 16.84 11.99 32.38
C TYR A 458 17.31 12.33 33.80
N TYR A 459 18.60 12.63 33.95
CA TYR A 459 19.17 12.96 35.25
C TYR A 459 18.87 14.42 35.63
N GLY A 460 18.36 14.63 36.85
CA GLY A 460 17.95 15.91 37.40
C GLY A 460 16.48 16.26 37.21
N LEU A 461 15.69 15.44 36.51
CA LEU A 461 14.24 15.66 36.38
C LEU A 461 13.47 14.96 37.50
N SER A 462 12.48 15.65 38.08
CA SER A 462 11.51 15.04 38.99
C SER A 462 10.46 14.24 38.22
N ARG A 463 9.75 13.34 38.91
CA ARG A 463 8.70 12.50 38.32
C ARG A 463 7.49 13.29 37.83
N GLU A 464 7.28 14.49 38.36
CA GLU A 464 6.21 15.41 37.98
C GLU A 464 6.56 16.23 36.73
N HIS A 465 7.86 16.25 36.36
CA HIS A 465 8.34 16.98 35.20
C HIS A 465 7.66 16.49 33.91
N PRO A 466 7.14 17.39 33.05
CA PRO A 466 6.44 17.03 31.81
C PRO A 466 7.22 16.06 30.91
N GLU A 467 8.53 16.28 30.79
CA GLU A 467 9.41 15.48 29.94
C GLU A 467 10.13 14.33 30.67
N SER A 468 9.76 14.03 31.91
CA SER A 468 10.28 12.82 32.58
C SER A 468 9.72 11.56 31.93
N TYR A 469 10.53 10.52 31.86
CA TYR A 469 10.11 9.22 31.34
C TYR A 469 9.17 8.49 32.29
N TRP A 470 9.24 8.77 33.60
CA TRP A 470 8.20 8.39 34.55
C TRP A 470 6.82 8.89 34.10
N ARG A 471 6.67 10.21 33.94
CA ARG A 471 5.39 10.82 33.54
C ARG A 471 4.95 10.36 32.15
N PHE A 472 5.87 10.31 31.19
CA PHE A 472 5.62 9.81 29.85
C PHE A 472 4.98 8.42 29.90
N MET A 473 5.55 7.47 30.64
CA MET A 473 5.02 6.11 30.69
C MET A 473 3.65 6.03 31.38
N HIS A 474 3.41 6.86 32.39
CA HIS A 474 2.10 6.97 33.02
C HIS A 474 1.04 7.50 32.04
N GLU A 475 1.35 8.54 31.28
CA GLU A 475 0.45 9.13 30.30
C GLU A 475 0.22 8.21 29.09
N GLN A 476 1.24 7.48 28.63
CA GLN A 476 1.14 6.66 27.41
C GLN A 476 0.69 5.22 27.66
N LEU A 477 0.83 4.69 28.88
CA LEU A 477 0.53 3.29 29.17
C LEU A 477 -0.06 3.07 30.56
N PHE A 478 0.67 3.37 31.64
CA PHE A 478 0.38 2.81 32.97
C PHE A 478 -0.96 3.29 33.55
N ASN A 479 -1.41 4.52 33.26
CA ASN A 479 -2.71 5.02 33.73
C ASN A 479 -3.92 4.41 32.97
N HIS A 480 -3.68 3.52 32.02
CA HIS A 480 -4.69 2.97 31.12
C HIS A 480 -4.83 1.45 31.20
N ILE A 481 -4.08 0.80 32.10
CA ILE A 481 -4.03 -0.65 32.33
C ILE A 481 -4.04 -0.97 33.83
N ASP A 482 -4.25 -2.23 34.20
CA ASP A 482 -4.35 -2.73 35.58
C ASP A 482 -3.01 -3.21 36.17
N ILE A 483 -1.90 -2.55 35.83
CA ILE A 483 -0.57 -2.89 36.38
C ILE A 483 -0.43 -2.37 37.83
N PRO A 484 0.06 -3.18 38.79
CA PRO A 484 0.32 -2.72 40.16
C PRO A 484 1.48 -1.71 40.20
N ALA A 485 1.36 -0.67 41.02
CA ALA A 485 2.35 0.41 41.07
C ALA A 485 3.73 -0.08 41.52
N GLU A 486 3.78 -1.06 42.41
CA GLU A 486 5.00 -1.71 42.90
C GLU A 486 5.75 -2.49 41.81
N ASN A 487 5.08 -2.84 40.71
CA ASN A 487 5.65 -3.57 39.59
C ASN A 487 6.20 -2.64 38.48
N ILE A 488 6.08 -1.32 38.66
CA ILE A 488 6.59 -0.32 37.74
C ILE A 488 8.00 0.09 38.17
N HIS A 489 8.99 -0.11 37.30
CA HIS A 489 10.38 0.27 37.59
C HIS A 489 10.97 1.15 36.48
N VAL A 490 11.08 2.44 36.76
CA VAL A 490 11.78 3.42 35.90
C VAL A 490 13.01 3.95 36.64
N PRO A 491 14.12 4.23 35.94
CA PRO A 491 15.26 4.89 36.56
C PRO A 491 14.90 6.18 37.29
N ASP A 492 15.53 6.44 38.44
CA ASP A 492 15.26 7.62 39.24
C ASP A 492 16.28 8.72 38.94
N GLY A 493 15.84 9.71 38.15
CA GLY A 493 16.66 10.85 37.75
C GLY A 493 17.08 11.77 38.89
N THR A 494 16.49 11.67 40.08
CA THR A 494 16.72 12.59 41.21
C THR A 494 17.76 12.09 42.22
N VAL A 495 18.32 10.90 42.01
CA VAL A 495 19.30 10.28 42.91
C VAL A 495 20.54 11.17 43.05
N ALA A 496 20.99 11.36 44.29
CA ALA A 496 22.19 12.13 44.58
C ALA A 496 23.40 11.56 43.83
N ARG A 497 24.24 12.42 43.24
CA ARG A 497 25.32 12.01 42.34
C ARG A 497 26.30 11.00 42.95
N SER A 498 26.53 11.07 44.27
CA SER A 498 27.35 10.12 45.02
C SER A 498 26.78 8.69 45.05
N ASP A 499 25.46 8.57 44.97
CA ASP A 499 24.73 7.33 45.21
C ASP A 499 24.28 6.67 43.91
N VAL A 500 24.41 7.35 42.76
CA VAL A 500 23.97 6.87 41.45
C VAL A 500 24.54 5.49 41.12
N PHE A 501 25.81 5.24 41.43
CA PHE A 501 26.42 3.92 41.18
C PHE A 501 25.73 2.81 42.00
N ALA A 502 25.53 3.04 43.30
CA ALA A 502 24.86 2.08 44.17
C ALA A 502 23.41 1.84 43.74
N TRP A 503 22.70 2.91 43.35
CA TRP A 503 21.34 2.85 42.84
C TRP A 503 21.26 2.04 41.54
N CYS A 504 22.16 2.28 40.59
CA CYS A 504 22.22 1.54 39.33
C CYS A 504 22.47 0.04 39.57
N ARG A 505 23.36 -0.30 40.52
CA ARG A 505 23.57 -1.71 40.91
C ARG A 505 22.33 -2.35 41.52
N ALA A 506 21.60 -1.62 42.38
CA ALA A 506 20.35 -2.11 42.94
C ALA A 506 19.27 -2.31 41.87
N TYR A 507 19.24 -1.47 40.83
CA TYR A 507 18.34 -1.63 39.68
C TYR A 507 18.63 -2.91 38.90
N GLU A 508 19.90 -3.19 38.62
CA GLU A 508 20.34 -4.46 38.02
C GLU A 508 19.97 -5.68 38.87
N GLU A 509 20.14 -5.59 40.19
CA GLU A 509 19.76 -6.66 41.12
C GLU A 509 18.25 -6.92 41.12
N LYS A 510 17.42 -5.89 40.99
CA LYS A 510 15.95 -6.04 40.84
C LYS A 510 15.59 -6.79 39.56
N ILE A 511 16.25 -6.50 38.44
CA ILE A 511 16.05 -7.23 37.18
C ILE A 511 16.41 -8.71 37.36
N ARG A 512 17.54 -9.00 38.00
CA ARG A 512 17.96 -10.39 38.28
C ARG A 512 17.01 -11.10 39.24
N ALA A 513 16.56 -10.43 40.30
CA ALA A 513 15.61 -10.98 41.27
C ALA A 513 14.24 -11.29 40.63
N ALA A 514 13.84 -10.53 39.62
CA ALA A 514 12.64 -10.79 38.82
C ALA A 514 12.80 -11.98 37.83
N GLY A 515 14.01 -12.54 37.68
CA GLY A 515 14.30 -13.66 36.77
C GLY A 515 14.82 -13.26 35.38
N GLY A 516 15.25 -12.00 35.23
CA GLY A 516 15.64 -11.39 33.96
C GLY A 516 14.45 -10.90 33.14
N LEU A 517 14.73 -10.17 32.05
CA LEU A 517 13.68 -9.64 31.16
C LEU A 517 13.21 -10.73 30.19
N ASP A 518 11.91 -11.00 30.12
CA ASP A 518 11.34 -11.95 29.14
C ASP A 518 11.33 -11.37 27.71
N LEU A 519 11.17 -10.06 27.62
CA LEU A 519 11.16 -9.31 26.37
C LEU A 519 11.62 -7.87 26.62
N GLN A 520 12.59 -7.39 25.87
CA GLN A 520 13.00 -5.98 25.84
C GLN A 520 12.53 -5.33 24.54
N VAL A 521 11.71 -4.29 24.65
CA VAL A 521 11.34 -3.41 23.54
C VAL A 521 12.35 -2.27 23.45
N LEU A 522 12.87 -2.02 22.26
CA LEU A 522 13.84 -0.95 21.98
C LEU A 522 13.34 -0.02 20.87
N GLY A 523 13.83 1.22 20.89
CA GLY A 523 13.91 2.08 19.72
C GLY A 523 15.37 2.32 19.34
N ILE A 524 15.60 3.04 18.24
CA ILE A 524 16.95 3.42 17.79
C ILE A 524 17.06 4.93 17.55
N GLY A 525 18.13 5.53 18.08
CA GLY A 525 18.52 6.92 17.82
C GLY A 525 19.07 7.11 16.41
N ARG A 526 19.16 8.36 15.92
CA ARG A 526 19.83 8.63 14.63
C ARG A 526 21.34 8.35 14.67
N THR A 527 21.92 8.35 15.88
CA THR A 527 23.32 7.95 16.13
C THR A 527 23.49 6.44 16.36
N GLY A 528 22.40 5.66 16.30
CA GLY A 528 22.43 4.21 16.55
C GLY A 528 22.49 3.83 18.01
N HIS A 529 22.23 4.78 18.92
CA HIS A 529 22.06 4.47 20.33
C HIS A 529 20.80 3.62 20.56
N ILE A 530 20.86 2.78 21.59
CA ILE A 530 19.71 2.07 22.20
C ILE A 530 19.61 2.49 23.67
N GLY A 531 18.43 2.94 24.09
CA GLY A 531 18.33 3.77 25.30
C GLY A 531 19.19 5.02 25.17
N PHE A 532 19.96 5.40 26.20
CA PHE A 532 21.00 6.43 26.09
C PHE A 532 22.42 5.85 25.99
N ASN A 533 22.57 4.65 25.43
CA ASN A 533 23.90 4.13 25.11
C ASN A 533 24.41 4.80 23.83
N GLU A 534 25.04 5.97 24.01
CA GLU A 534 25.60 6.79 22.94
C GLU A 534 26.84 6.15 22.28
N PRO A 535 27.24 6.60 21.07
CA PRO A 535 28.52 6.21 20.45
C PRO A 535 29.70 6.26 21.43
N GLY A 536 30.45 5.16 21.50
CA GLY A 536 31.51 4.91 22.49
C GLY A 536 31.07 4.07 23.69
N SER A 537 29.80 3.64 23.74
CA SER A 537 29.31 2.72 24.79
C SER A 537 29.81 1.30 24.57
N SER A 538 30.46 0.70 25.58
CA SER A 538 30.92 -0.69 25.52
C SER A 538 29.76 -1.69 25.57
N ARG A 539 29.94 -2.83 24.90
CA ARG A 539 29.02 -3.97 24.87
C ARG A 539 28.73 -4.53 26.28
N GLU A 540 29.71 -4.50 27.17
CA GLU A 540 29.64 -5.05 28.53
C GLU A 540 29.05 -4.05 29.55
N SER A 541 28.71 -2.84 29.09
CA SER A 541 28.19 -1.79 29.95
C SER A 541 26.91 -2.23 30.68
N ARG A 542 26.82 -1.82 31.94
CA ARG A 542 25.65 -2.01 32.82
C ARG A 542 24.92 -0.69 33.03
N THR A 543 23.81 -0.72 33.77
CA THR A 543 23.05 0.48 34.13
C THR A 543 23.99 1.53 34.73
N ARG A 544 23.98 2.75 34.19
CA ARG A 544 24.93 3.81 34.57
C ARG A 544 24.40 5.20 34.25
N LEU A 545 25.08 6.21 34.82
CA LEU A 545 24.97 7.59 34.38
C LEU A 545 25.76 7.79 33.08
N VAL A 546 25.15 8.43 32.10
CA VAL A 546 25.76 8.78 30.80
C VAL A 546 25.63 10.27 30.53
N THR A 547 26.57 10.81 29.76
CA THR A 547 26.46 12.15 29.17
C THR A 547 25.81 12.01 27.80
N LEU A 548 24.79 12.82 27.54
CA LEU A 548 24.03 12.75 26.29
C LEU A 548 24.81 13.38 25.12
N ASP A 549 24.72 12.76 23.95
CA ASP A 549 25.31 13.31 22.74
C ASP A 549 24.61 14.60 22.30
N GLY A 550 25.35 15.48 21.62
CA GLY A 550 24.80 16.73 21.11
C GLY A 550 23.64 16.51 20.12
N LEU A 551 23.69 15.47 19.29
CA LEU A 551 22.60 15.14 18.37
C LEU A 551 21.38 14.63 19.12
N THR A 552 21.55 13.77 20.13
CA THR A 552 20.46 13.29 21.00
C THR A 552 19.77 14.46 21.70
N ARG A 553 20.53 15.42 22.22
CA ARG A 553 19.96 16.63 22.84
C ARG A 553 19.20 17.49 21.84
N ARG A 554 19.68 17.62 20.59
CA ARG A 554 18.95 18.32 19.54
C ARG A 554 17.66 17.62 19.14
N ASP A 555 17.67 16.29 19.04
CA ASP A 555 16.48 15.49 18.73
C ASP A 555 15.41 15.64 19.82
N ALA A 556 15.83 15.74 21.09
CA ALA A 556 14.95 16.00 22.22
C ALA A 556 14.58 17.48 22.39
N ALA A 557 15.29 18.43 21.78
CA ALA A 557 15.10 19.86 22.02
C ALA A 557 13.64 20.33 21.81
N ARG A 558 12.93 19.71 20.85
CA ARG A 558 11.53 20.01 20.58
C ARG A 558 10.61 19.70 21.76
N ASP A 559 10.90 18.64 22.51
CA ASP A 559 10.15 18.25 23.72
C ASP A 559 10.40 19.24 24.87
N PHE A 560 11.67 19.66 25.00
CA PHE A 560 12.15 20.53 26.08
C PHE A 560 12.03 22.04 25.76
N LEU A 561 11.37 22.42 24.66
CA LEU A 561 11.21 23.81 24.23
C LEU A 561 12.55 24.54 24.02
N GLY A 562 13.57 23.82 23.54
CA GLY A 562 14.91 24.33 23.28
C GLY A 562 16.00 23.38 23.77
N GLU A 563 17.13 23.33 23.06
CA GLU A 563 18.25 22.43 23.39
C GLU A 563 18.84 22.75 24.77
N ALA A 564 18.88 24.03 25.17
CA ALA A 564 19.42 24.49 26.45
C ALA A 564 18.68 23.88 27.66
N ASN A 565 17.40 23.56 27.49
CA ASN A 565 16.55 22.95 28.52
C ASN A 565 16.70 21.43 28.60
N VAL A 566 17.34 20.79 27.61
CA VAL A 566 17.55 19.34 27.61
C VAL A 566 18.67 18.98 28.59
N PRO A 567 18.42 18.08 29.57
CA PRO A 567 19.42 17.63 30.51
C PRO A 567 20.69 17.13 29.82
N ARG A 568 21.85 17.32 30.47
CA ARG A 568 23.15 16.87 29.93
C ARG A 568 23.46 15.42 30.22
N HIS A 569 22.75 14.81 31.15
CA HIS A 569 22.99 13.45 31.61
C HIS A 569 21.68 12.68 31.72
N ALA A 570 21.79 11.35 31.65
CA ALA A 570 20.69 10.43 31.89
C ALA A 570 21.21 9.18 32.62
N ILE A 571 20.32 8.49 33.32
CA ILE A 571 20.58 7.12 33.80
C ILE A 571 19.96 6.18 32.78
N THR A 572 20.72 5.19 32.32
CA THR A 572 20.27 4.24 31.31
C THR A 572 20.77 2.83 31.60
N MET A 573 19.97 1.82 31.27
CA MET A 573 20.40 0.43 31.18
C MET A 573 21.57 0.31 30.21
N GLY A 574 22.60 -0.45 30.59
CA GLY A 574 23.74 -0.66 29.71
C GLY A 574 23.44 -1.64 28.57
N VAL A 575 24.30 -1.65 27.55
CA VAL A 575 24.19 -2.57 26.41
C VAL A 575 24.20 -4.03 26.89
N GLY A 576 25.05 -4.36 27.87
CA GLY A 576 25.12 -5.70 28.43
C GLY A 576 23.85 -6.11 29.17
N THR A 577 23.20 -5.16 29.84
CA THR A 577 21.90 -5.38 30.52
C THR A 577 20.79 -5.65 29.50
N ILE A 578 20.77 -4.91 28.39
CA ILE A 578 19.83 -5.14 27.29
C ILE A 578 20.06 -6.53 26.65
N LEU A 579 21.33 -6.91 26.44
CA LEU A 579 21.71 -8.20 25.86
C LEU A 579 21.41 -9.40 26.77
N ASP A 580 21.21 -9.20 28.07
CA ASP A 580 20.83 -10.27 29.01
C ASP A 580 19.32 -10.60 28.94
N ALA A 581 18.50 -9.83 28.20
CA ALA A 581 17.09 -10.13 28.00
C ALA A 581 16.90 -11.45 27.23
N ARG A 582 15.82 -12.20 27.49
CA ARG A 582 15.56 -13.46 26.76
C ARG A 582 15.22 -13.21 25.29
N ARG A 583 14.51 -12.11 25.01
CA ARG A 583 14.11 -11.67 23.67
C ARG A 583 14.24 -10.17 23.55
N ILE A 584 14.65 -9.71 22.37
CA ILE A 584 14.79 -8.29 22.07
C ILE A 584 14.01 -7.98 20.79
N VAL A 585 13.16 -6.94 20.83
CA VAL A 585 12.47 -6.42 19.65
C VAL A 585 12.73 -4.93 19.53
N LEU A 586 13.35 -4.53 18.43
CA LEU A 586 13.60 -3.12 18.13
C LEU A 586 12.56 -2.62 17.13
N LEU A 587 11.99 -1.44 17.41
CA LEU A 587 11.06 -0.73 16.54
C LEU A 587 11.77 0.47 15.90
N ALA A 588 11.55 0.71 14.61
CA ALA A 588 12.04 1.92 13.93
C ALA A 588 11.13 2.33 12.77
N TRP A 589 10.76 3.62 12.71
CA TRP A 589 9.84 4.17 11.72
C TRP A 589 10.46 5.36 11.00
N GLY A 590 10.13 5.52 9.72
CA GLY A 590 10.53 6.65 8.90
C GLY A 590 11.96 6.60 8.34
N GLU A 591 12.18 7.32 7.25
CA GLU A 591 13.41 7.35 6.47
C GLU A 591 14.62 7.89 7.25
N SER A 592 14.38 8.71 8.27
CA SER A 592 15.41 9.21 9.20
C SER A 592 16.18 8.14 9.93
N LYS A 593 15.64 6.92 10.01
CA LYS A 593 16.26 5.76 10.63
C LYS A 593 16.88 4.80 9.62
N ALA A 594 16.70 5.03 8.32
CA ALA A 594 17.08 4.06 7.30
C ALA A 594 18.58 3.74 7.30
N GLY A 595 19.44 4.77 7.23
CA GLY A 595 20.89 4.58 7.18
C GLY A 595 21.43 3.86 8.42
N VAL A 596 20.99 4.28 9.60
CA VAL A 596 21.45 3.70 10.87
C VAL A 596 20.94 2.28 11.10
N ILE A 597 19.74 1.95 10.62
CA ILE A 597 19.21 0.58 10.62
C ILE A 597 20.04 -0.31 9.72
N ALA A 598 20.35 0.14 8.49
CA ALA A 598 21.18 -0.63 7.58
C ALA A 598 22.58 -0.89 8.15
N GLU A 599 23.20 0.11 8.78
CA GLU A 599 24.50 -0.06 9.43
C GLU A 599 24.42 -1.01 10.64
N ALA A 600 23.36 -0.93 11.45
CA ALA A 600 23.18 -1.78 12.62
C ALA A 600 22.91 -3.25 12.27
N VAL A 601 22.23 -3.51 11.15
CA VAL A 601 21.82 -4.85 10.73
C VAL A 601 22.84 -5.50 9.78
N GLU A 602 23.45 -4.75 8.87
CA GLU A 602 24.35 -5.29 7.82
C GLU A 602 25.85 -5.03 8.13
N GLY A 603 26.13 -3.99 8.92
CA GLY A 603 27.49 -3.55 9.23
C GLY A 603 28.21 -4.43 10.26
N THR A 604 29.48 -4.11 10.51
CA THR A 604 30.27 -4.79 11.55
C THR A 604 30.00 -4.16 12.92
N PRO A 605 29.79 -4.96 13.99
CA PRO A 605 29.57 -4.42 15.32
C PRO A 605 30.69 -3.49 15.78
N THR A 606 30.32 -2.30 16.24
CA THR A 606 31.24 -1.23 16.66
C THR A 606 30.63 -0.44 17.82
N ASP A 607 31.47 0.09 18.71
CA ASP A 607 31.05 0.94 19.83
C ASP A 607 30.54 2.31 19.36
N SER A 608 30.95 2.77 18.19
CA SER A 608 30.41 3.96 17.52
C SER A 608 28.94 3.78 17.11
N LEU A 609 28.43 2.55 17.07
CA LEU A 609 27.04 2.22 16.73
C LEU A 609 26.46 1.15 17.68
N PRO A 610 26.08 1.50 18.91
CA PRO A 610 25.74 0.51 19.95
C PRO A 610 24.62 -0.47 19.59
N ALA A 611 23.65 -0.07 18.75
CA ALA A 611 22.62 -0.98 18.23
C ALA A 611 23.20 -2.19 17.47
N SER A 612 24.38 -2.07 16.87
CA SER A 612 25.05 -3.17 16.15
C SER A 612 25.46 -4.33 17.07
N PHE A 613 25.64 -4.09 18.38
CA PHE A 613 25.92 -5.16 19.34
C PHE A 613 24.76 -6.14 19.50
N LEU A 614 23.53 -5.75 19.11
CA LEU A 614 22.38 -6.64 19.11
C LEU A 614 22.56 -7.83 18.16
N GLN A 615 23.42 -7.74 17.14
CA GLN A 615 23.76 -8.86 16.24
C GLN A 615 24.26 -10.10 17.00
N GLY A 616 24.85 -9.92 18.19
CA GLY A 616 25.34 -11.02 19.02
C GLY A 616 24.28 -11.69 19.93
N HIS A 617 23.01 -11.30 19.82
CA HIS A 617 21.94 -11.82 20.67
C HIS A 617 21.17 -12.96 19.97
N PRO A 618 20.90 -14.10 20.62
CA PRO A 618 20.31 -15.27 19.95
C PRO A 618 18.82 -15.11 19.58
N GLN A 619 18.09 -14.20 20.25
CA GLN A 619 16.67 -13.95 19.97
C GLN A 619 16.37 -12.45 19.85
N VAL A 620 16.95 -11.82 18.82
CA VAL A 620 16.66 -10.44 18.45
C VAL A 620 15.98 -10.37 17.09
N ARG A 621 15.10 -9.38 16.91
CA ARG A 621 14.58 -9.00 15.60
C ARG A 621 14.20 -7.53 15.55
N PHE A 622 14.23 -6.95 14.36
CA PHE A 622 13.85 -5.57 14.10
C PHE A 622 12.51 -5.55 13.37
N LEU A 623 11.54 -4.77 13.86
CA LEU A 623 10.29 -4.50 13.14
C LEU A 623 10.34 -3.05 12.66
N ILE A 624 10.35 -2.87 11.36
CA ILE A 624 10.54 -1.56 10.73
C ILE A 624 9.50 -1.33 9.64
N ASP A 625 9.23 -0.06 9.31
CA ASP A 625 8.43 0.28 8.15
C ASP A 625 9.28 0.35 6.87
N ARG A 626 8.63 0.45 5.71
CA ARG A 626 9.32 0.57 4.41
C ARG A 626 10.29 1.75 4.34
N ALA A 627 9.95 2.87 4.99
CA ALA A 627 10.78 4.05 4.98
C ALA A 627 12.08 3.83 5.77
N ALA A 628 12.00 3.24 6.97
CA ALA A 628 13.15 2.83 7.76
C ALA A 628 13.94 1.66 7.13
N ALA A 629 13.35 0.93 6.19
CA ALA A 629 14.03 -0.11 5.42
C ALA A 629 14.76 0.40 4.16
N ALA A 630 14.56 1.68 3.78
CA ALA A 630 14.94 2.19 2.46
C ALA A 630 16.45 2.08 2.14
N ALA A 631 17.31 1.98 3.16
CA ALA A 631 18.76 1.84 3.00
C ALA A 631 19.28 0.40 3.09
N LEU A 632 18.45 -0.58 3.46
CA LEU A 632 18.85 -2.00 3.46
C LEU A 632 19.23 -2.44 2.05
N THR A 633 20.27 -3.27 1.91
CA THR A 633 20.78 -3.71 0.61
C THR A 633 19.67 -4.37 -0.22
N ARG A 634 18.85 -5.24 0.38
CA ARG A 634 17.74 -5.91 -0.34
C ARG A 634 16.59 -4.99 -0.75
N VAL A 635 16.57 -3.74 -0.27
CA VAL A 635 15.56 -2.73 -0.66
C VAL A 635 16.16 -1.73 -1.64
N ARG A 636 17.34 -1.23 -1.31
CA ARG A 636 18.05 -0.20 -2.08
C ARG A 636 18.69 -0.75 -3.34
N HIS A 637 19.33 -1.91 -3.24
CA HIS A 637 20.11 -2.56 -4.31
C HIS A 637 19.80 -4.08 -4.37
N PRO A 638 18.54 -4.48 -4.62
CA PRO A 638 18.12 -5.87 -4.50
C PRO A 638 18.84 -6.84 -5.46
N TRP A 639 19.33 -6.36 -6.60
CA TRP A 639 20.13 -7.14 -7.56
C TRP A 639 21.46 -7.65 -6.98
N LEU A 640 21.96 -7.07 -5.89
CA LEU A 640 23.22 -7.51 -5.26
C LEU A 640 23.07 -8.73 -4.35
N VAL A 641 21.84 -9.19 -4.10
CA VAL A 641 21.57 -10.26 -3.13
C VAL A 641 20.67 -11.37 -3.67
N THR A 642 19.86 -11.11 -4.70
CA THR A 642 18.96 -12.09 -5.30
C THR A 642 18.67 -11.71 -6.75
N PRO A 643 18.34 -12.67 -7.64
CA PRO A 643 17.71 -12.36 -8.92
C PRO A 643 16.42 -11.57 -8.71
N ILE A 644 16.17 -10.61 -9.60
CA ILE A 644 15.03 -9.70 -9.53
C ILE A 644 14.36 -9.53 -10.88
N GLU A 645 13.12 -9.03 -10.87
CA GLU A 645 12.47 -8.51 -12.06
C GLU A 645 13.00 -7.08 -12.36
N TRP A 646 13.57 -6.89 -13.54
CA TRP A 646 14.12 -5.61 -14.00
C TRP A 646 13.03 -4.62 -14.46
N THR A 647 12.27 -4.10 -13.50
CA THR A 647 11.29 -3.02 -13.75
C THR A 647 11.99 -1.70 -14.14
N PRO A 648 11.33 -0.78 -14.87
CA PRO A 648 11.97 0.49 -15.29
C PRO A 648 12.59 1.29 -14.13
N ILE A 649 11.92 1.36 -12.98
CA ILE A 649 12.44 2.07 -11.80
C ILE A 649 13.67 1.38 -11.20
N VAL A 650 13.67 0.04 -11.14
CA VAL A 650 14.81 -0.73 -10.61
C VAL A 650 15.99 -0.66 -11.57
N THR A 651 15.75 -0.77 -12.87
CA THR A 651 16.77 -0.63 -13.91
C THR A 651 17.40 0.77 -13.89
N ARG A 652 16.59 1.84 -13.84
CA ARG A 652 17.07 3.22 -13.70
C ARG A 652 17.94 3.36 -12.45
N ARG A 653 17.48 2.86 -11.30
CA ARG A 653 18.23 2.91 -10.05
C ARG A 653 19.55 2.14 -10.12
N ALA A 654 19.56 0.95 -10.70
CA ALA A 654 20.75 0.11 -10.82
C ALA A 654 21.82 0.74 -11.72
N VAL A 655 21.43 1.28 -12.87
CA VAL A 655 22.35 1.96 -13.79
C VAL A 655 22.92 3.24 -13.16
N MET A 656 22.11 4.03 -12.46
CA MET A 656 22.57 5.22 -11.75
C MET A 656 23.50 4.86 -10.58
N TRP A 657 23.20 3.79 -9.85
CA TRP A 657 24.07 3.25 -8.82
C TRP A 657 25.42 2.79 -9.40
N LEU A 658 25.39 2.09 -10.55
CA LEU A 658 26.60 1.63 -11.24
C LEU A 658 27.45 2.83 -11.66
N ALA A 659 26.87 3.80 -12.36
CA ALA A 659 27.52 5.04 -12.78
C ALA A 659 28.26 5.73 -11.63
N LYS A 660 27.58 5.88 -10.48
CA LYS A 660 28.17 6.44 -9.26
C LYS A 660 29.29 5.57 -8.69
N THR A 661 29.11 4.25 -8.69
CA THR A 661 30.08 3.29 -8.12
C THR A 661 31.38 3.26 -8.91
N VAL A 662 31.32 3.20 -10.25
CA VAL A 662 32.51 3.23 -11.11
C VAL A 662 33.00 4.64 -11.45
N LYS A 663 32.28 5.68 -10.98
CA LYS A 663 32.55 7.10 -11.24
C LYS A 663 32.61 7.42 -12.74
N LYS A 664 31.65 6.90 -13.50
CA LYS A 664 31.49 7.16 -14.93
C LYS A 664 30.08 7.70 -15.21
N PRO A 665 29.94 8.69 -16.11
CA PRO A 665 28.64 9.05 -16.68
C PRO A 665 27.92 7.84 -17.28
N VAL A 666 26.58 7.86 -17.30
CA VAL A 666 25.75 6.73 -17.76
C VAL A 666 26.15 6.28 -19.17
N LEU A 667 26.38 7.21 -20.09
CA LEU A 667 26.75 6.90 -21.48
C LEU A 667 28.17 6.34 -21.65
N LYS A 668 28.99 6.30 -20.59
CA LYS A 668 30.36 5.74 -20.60
C LYS A 668 30.46 4.38 -19.92
N LEU A 669 29.35 3.81 -19.45
CA LEU A 669 29.31 2.47 -18.90
C LEU A 669 29.48 1.43 -20.01
N LEU A 670 30.28 0.41 -19.75
CA LEU A 670 30.56 -0.72 -20.65
C LEU A 670 29.97 -2.01 -20.11
N ASP A 671 29.83 -3.04 -20.94
CA ASP A 671 29.28 -4.35 -20.54
C ASP A 671 30.06 -4.99 -19.37
N GLU A 672 31.38 -4.74 -19.29
CA GLU A 672 32.23 -5.18 -18.20
C GLU A 672 31.84 -4.52 -16.87
N ASP A 673 31.47 -3.23 -16.87
CA ASP A 673 31.06 -2.51 -15.66
C ASP A 673 29.82 -3.18 -15.02
N TYR A 674 28.84 -3.58 -15.84
CA TYR A 674 27.65 -4.29 -15.37
C TYR A 674 27.98 -5.68 -14.82
N SER A 675 28.78 -6.43 -15.57
CA SER A 675 29.11 -7.82 -15.26
C SER A 675 29.93 -7.93 -13.96
N GLU A 676 30.91 -7.04 -13.76
CA GLU A 676 31.74 -6.99 -12.55
C GLU A 676 30.97 -6.57 -11.30
N HIS A 677 29.80 -5.96 -11.46
CA HIS A 677 28.96 -5.46 -10.36
C HIS A 677 27.63 -6.22 -10.21
N GLY A 678 27.56 -7.46 -10.71
CA GLY A 678 26.44 -8.36 -10.48
C GLY A 678 25.16 -8.01 -11.24
N MET A 679 25.29 -7.41 -12.43
CA MET A 679 24.17 -7.01 -13.31
C MET A 679 24.28 -7.62 -14.72
N ALA A 680 24.89 -8.81 -14.83
CA ALA A 680 25.00 -9.53 -16.12
C ALA A 680 23.64 -10.02 -16.65
N ASP A 681 22.73 -10.35 -15.74
CA ASP A 681 21.34 -10.70 -16.02
C ASP A 681 20.57 -9.54 -16.67
N LEU A 682 20.78 -8.30 -16.19
CA LEU A 682 20.19 -7.10 -16.78
C LEU A 682 20.54 -6.95 -18.27
N LEU A 683 21.81 -7.19 -18.63
CA LEU A 683 22.27 -7.14 -20.02
C LEU A 683 21.72 -8.31 -20.85
N THR A 684 21.51 -9.47 -20.22
CA THR A 684 20.91 -10.62 -20.88
C THR A 684 19.44 -10.35 -21.24
N GLU A 685 18.69 -9.68 -20.37
CA GLU A 685 17.28 -9.35 -20.59
C GLU A 685 17.04 -8.14 -21.50
N HIS A 686 17.87 -7.10 -21.37
CA HIS A 686 17.65 -5.83 -22.08
C HIS A 686 18.61 -5.57 -23.26
N GLY A 687 19.54 -6.49 -23.50
CA GLY A 687 20.57 -6.35 -24.52
C GLY A 687 21.81 -5.57 -24.04
N PRO A 688 22.75 -5.28 -24.96
CA PRO A 688 24.04 -4.66 -24.63
C PRO A 688 23.89 -3.29 -23.94
N SER A 689 24.89 -2.93 -23.13
CA SER A 689 24.90 -1.68 -22.33
C SER A 689 24.63 -0.45 -23.18
N TYR A 690 25.11 -0.38 -24.42
CA TYR A 690 24.93 0.79 -25.29
C TYR A 690 23.46 1.24 -25.42
N GLY A 691 22.56 0.32 -25.75
CA GLY A 691 21.13 0.64 -25.92
C GLY A 691 20.45 0.96 -24.59
N LEU A 692 20.81 0.21 -23.55
CA LEU A 692 20.34 0.41 -22.18
C LEU A 692 20.73 1.81 -21.64
N ASN A 693 22.00 2.19 -21.79
CA ASN A 693 22.55 3.47 -21.35
C ASN A 693 21.83 4.64 -21.99
N ILE A 694 21.58 4.59 -23.30
CA ILE A 694 20.85 5.66 -24.02
C ILE A 694 19.43 5.79 -23.47
N ARG A 695 18.74 4.66 -23.27
CA ARG A 695 17.38 4.67 -22.71
C ARG A 695 17.35 5.31 -21.32
N ILE A 696 18.21 4.86 -20.41
CA ILE A 696 18.25 5.39 -19.04
C ILE A 696 18.69 6.85 -19.02
N PHE A 697 19.68 7.23 -19.83
CA PHE A 697 20.09 8.63 -19.97
C PHE A 697 18.91 9.52 -20.39
N ASN A 698 18.13 9.09 -21.40
CA ASN A 698 16.94 9.82 -21.84
C ASN A 698 15.86 9.87 -20.76
N GLU A 699 15.63 8.78 -20.02
CA GLU A 699 14.68 8.77 -18.89
C GLU A 699 15.06 9.78 -17.81
N ILE A 700 16.34 9.89 -17.45
CA ILE A 700 16.82 10.87 -16.48
C ILE A 700 16.72 12.29 -17.07
N GLN A 701 17.08 12.47 -18.35
CA GLN A 701 16.95 13.76 -19.03
C GLN A 701 15.49 14.25 -19.05
N HIS A 702 14.53 13.34 -19.25
CA HIS A 702 13.10 13.63 -19.29
C HIS A 702 12.52 14.08 -17.94
N THR A 703 13.21 13.84 -16.82
CA THR A 703 12.78 14.39 -15.52
C THR A 703 13.02 15.91 -15.46
N ILE A 704 13.98 16.43 -16.23
CA ILE A 704 14.38 17.84 -16.15
C ILE A 704 13.37 18.73 -16.87
N THR A 705 12.81 19.69 -16.15
CA THR A 705 11.88 20.66 -16.73
C THR A 705 12.07 22.07 -16.18
N GLY A 706 12.15 23.02 -17.10
CA GLY A 706 12.03 24.44 -16.77
C GLY A 706 10.58 24.89 -16.54
N TRP A 707 9.57 24.03 -16.72
CA TRP A 707 8.14 24.36 -16.60
C TRP A 707 7.44 23.39 -15.65
N PRO A 708 7.57 23.59 -14.32
CA PRO A 708 6.98 22.69 -13.31
C PRO A 708 5.44 22.66 -13.36
N GLY A 709 4.80 23.71 -13.88
CA GLY A 709 3.35 23.75 -14.11
C GLY A 709 2.92 23.31 -15.52
N GLY A 710 3.84 22.80 -16.33
CA GLY A 710 3.61 22.42 -17.73
C GLY A 710 3.73 23.62 -18.69
N LYS A 711 4.47 23.43 -19.79
CA LYS A 711 4.67 24.47 -20.81
C LYS A 711 3.47 24.49 -21.78
N PRO A 712 2.74 25.60 -21.93
CA PRO A 712 1.63 25.67 -22.87
C PRO A 712 2.12 25.51 -24.32
N ASN A 713 1.33 24.85 -25.16
CA ASN A 713 1.61 24.61 -26.59
C ASN A 713 2.91 23.86 -26.89
N ALA A 714 3.47 23.14 -25.92
CA ALA A 714 4.61 22.27 -26.13
C ALA A 714 4.16 20.81 -26.19
N ASP A 715 4.92 19.99 -26.90
CA ASP A 715 4.83 18.53 -26.76
C ASP A 715 5.25 18.14 -25.34
N ASP A 716 4.35 17.44 -24.65
CA ASP A 716 4.50 16.96 -23.29
C ASP A 716 4.61 15.43 -23.19
N SER A 717 4.80 14.73 -24.32
CA SER A 717 4.98 13.27 -24.38
C SER A 717 6.02 12.73 -23.40
N PHE A 718 7.09 13.49 -23.18
CA PHE A 718 8.20 13.13 -22.29
C PHE A 718 8.43 14.15 -21.17
N ARG A 719 7.49 15.07 -20.94
CA ARG A 719 7.63 16.08 -19.88
C ARG A 719 6.99 15.58 -18.58
N PRO A 720 7.53 15.94 -17.40
CA PRO A 720 6.96 15.51 -16.13
C PRO A 720 5.51 15.99 -15.92
N GLU A 721 5.22 17.23 -16.32
CA GLU A 721 3.91 17.86 -16.15
C GLU A 721 3.27 18.23 -17.49
N ARG A 722 1.96 18.01 -17.59
CA ARG A 722 1.15 18.20 -18.80
C ARG A 722 0.97 19.67 -19.16
N ALA A 723 0.94 19.97 -20.45
CA ALA A 723 0.78 21.34 -20.96
C ALA A 723 -0.57 21.97 -20.56
N PHE A 724 -1.66 21.20 -20.56
CA PHE A 724 -3.02 21.70 -20.29
C PHE A 724 -3.68 21.04 -19.07
N PRO A 725 -4.50 21.76 -18.29
CA PRO A 725 -4.92 23.16 -18.49
C PRO A 725 -3.79 24.17 -18.22
N PHE A 726 -3.90 25.37 -18.81
CA PHE A 726 -3.02 26.52 -18.58
C PHE A 726 -3.85 27.83 -18.52
N PRO A 727 -3.63 28.70 -17.53
CA PRO A 727 -2.78 28.51 -16.35
C PRO A 727 -3.34 27.43 -15.41
N LYS A 728 -2.46 26.66 -14.79
CA LYS A 728 -2.87 25.69 -13.74
C LYS A 728 -3.25 26.40 -12.44
N ARG A 729 -4.25 25.83 -11.76
CA ARG A 729 -4.52 26.09 -10.33
C ARG A 729 -3.69 25.12 -9.50
N VAL A 730 -2.82 25.66 -8.66
CA VAL A 730 -1.84 24.91 -7.87
C VAL A 730 -2.10 25.14 -6.39
N VAL A 731 -2.19 24.07 -5.62
CA VAL A 731 -2.25 24.14 -4.15
C VAL A 731 -0.99 23.51 -3.56
N VAL A 732 -0.24 24.29 -2.79
CA VAL A 732 0.96 23.83 -2.08
C VAL A 732 0.62 23.66 -0.61
N PHE A 733 0.62 22.42 -0.12
CA PHE A 733 0.44 22.14 1.30
C PHE A 733 1.78 22.20 2.03
N SER A 734 1.85 23.08 3.02
CA SER A 734 3.01 23.28 3.88
C SER A 734 2.64 22.83 5.30
N PRO A 735 3.19 21.70 5.81
CA PRO A 735 2.87 21.20 7.15
C PRO A 735 3.14 22.21 8.25
N GLU A 736 4.25 22.93 8.15
CA GLU A 736 4.60 24.05 9.04
C GLU A 736 5.10 25.21 8.18
N PRO A 737 5.04 26.48 8.64
CA PRO A 737 5.16 27.64 7.76
C PRO A 737 6.46 27.85 6.96
N SER A 738 7.49 27.03 7.14
CA SER A 738 8.77 27.10 6.41
C SER A 738 9.01 25.94 5.43
N HIS A 739 8.20 24.88 5.49
CA HIS A 739 8.48 23.64 4.76
C HIS A 739 8.38 23.80 3.23
N ASP A 740 7.45 24.62 2.75
CA ASP A 740 7.27 24.96 1.35
C ASP A 740 8.53 25.58 0.74
N VAL A 741 9.11 26.60 1.37
CA VAL A 741 10.30 27.28 0.82
C VAL A 741 11.60 26.51 1.04
N LEU A 742 11.68 25.70 2.11
CA LEU A 742 12.82 24.80 2.34
C LEU A 742 12.95 23.77 1.21
N GLY A 743 11.83 23.16 0.81
CA GLY A 743 11.82 22.13 -0.21
C GLY A 743 11.72 22.64 -1.64
N MET A 744 10.85 23.63 -1.88
CA MET A 744 10.44 24.02 -3.23
C MET A 744 10.37 25.53 -3.48
N GLY A 745 11.11 26.36 -2.72
CA GLY A 745 11.06 27.82 -2.85
C GLY A 745 11.41 28.34 -4.26
N GLY A 746 12.32 27.68 -4.97
CA GLY A 746 12.67 28.04 -6.36
C GLY A 746 11.54 27.70 -7.34
N THR A 747 10.96 26.51 -7.21
CA THR A 747 9.83 26.03 -8.00
C THR A 747 8.57 26.86 -7.74
N LEU A 748 8.34 27.24 -6.48
CA LEU A 748 7.26 28.13 -6.09
C LEU A 748 7.37 29.45 -6.87
N ARG A 749 8.53 30.12 -6.81
CA ARG A 749 8.79 31.33 -7.60
C ARG A 749 8.56 31.12 -9.10
N ARG A 750 9.04 30.00 -9.64
CA ARG A 750 8.92 29.69 -11.06
C ARG A 750 7.47 29.51 -11.52
N LEU A 751 6.62 28.87 -10.72
CA LEU A 751 5.19 28.76 -10.99
C LEU A 751 4.53 30.14 -11.07
N LYS A 752 4.91 31.08 -10.19
CA LYS A 752 4.45 32.48 -10.24
C LYS A 752 4.89 33.17 -11.52
N ASP A 753 6.18 33.11 -11.84
CA ASP A 753 6.76 33.78 -13.00
C ASP A 753 6.19 33.23 -14.33
N GLN A 754 5.72 31.98 -14.33
CA GLN A 754 5.02 31.33 -15.46
C GLN A 754 3.51 31.60 -15.52
N GLY A 755 2.95 32.37 -14.58
CA GLY A 755 1.56 32.79 -14.59
C GLY A 755 0.56 31.76 -14.03
N HIS A 756 1.03 30.74 -13.28
CA HIS A 756 0.13 29.79 -12.63
C HIS A 756 -0.56 30.40 -11.40
N GLY A 757 -1.81 30.01 -11.15
CA GLY A 757 -2.57 30.41 -9.97
C GLY A 757 -2.20 29.54 -8.78
N VAL A 758 -1.26 29.99 -7.95
CA VAL A 758 -0.78 29.22 -6.79
C VAL A 758 -1.39 29.76 -5.50
N THR A 759 -1.86 28.84 -4.65
CA THR A 759 -2.23 29.08 -3.25
C THR A 759 -1.35 28.22 -2.36
N VAL A 760 -0.71 28.83 -1.35
CA VAL A 760 0.05 28.11 -0.33
C VAL A 760 -0.83 27.96 0.91
N VAL A 761 -1.02 26.70 1.32
CA VAL A 761 -1.89 26.31 2.43
C VAL A 761 -1.04 25.77 3.57
N TYR A 762 -0.97 26.55 4.64
CA TYR A 762 -0.29 26.21 5.88
C TYR A 762 -1.23 25.42 6.78
N LEU A 763 -0.89 24.17 7.02
CA LEU A 763 -1.73 23.22 7.76
C LEU A 763 -1.70 23.50 9.26
N THR A 764 -0.53 23.82 9.82
CA THR A 764 -0.38 24.17 11.23
C THR A 764 0.07 25.63 11.41
N SER A 765 -0.15 26.18 12.60
CA SER A 765 0.29 27.55 12.92
C SER A 765 1.82 27.66 13.11
N GLY A 766 2.51 26.55 13.32
CA GLY A 766 3.95 26.52 13.63
C GLY A 766 4.30 27.12 15.00
N ASN A 767 3.31 27.37 15.87
CA ASN A 767 3.53 28.07 17.14
C ASN A 767 4.48 27.33 18.10
N LEU A 768 4.48 25.99 18.09
CA LEU A 768 5.32 25.16 18.98
C LEU A 768 6.81 25.28 18.64
N ALA A 769 7.15 25.76 17.43
CA ALA A 769 8.53 25.95 17.00
C ALA A 769 9.08 27.35 17.34
N VAL A 770 8.26 28.24 17.92
CA VAL A 770 8.68 29.60 18.28
C VAL A 770 9.16 29.62 19.73
N PRO A 771 10.41 30.04 19.98
CA PRO A 771 10.92 30.24 21.33
C PRO A 771 10.13 31.27 22.14
N ASP A 772 10.16 31.14 23.45
CA ASP A 772 9.46 32.07 24.34
C ASP A 772 10.08 33.48 24.28
N GLU A 773 11.41 33.60 24.10
CA GLU A 773 12.10 34.89 24.03
C GLU A 773 11.67 35.72 22.80
N GLU A 774 11.49 35.07 21.66
CA GLU A 774 10.98 35.69 20.44
C GLU A 774 9.52 36.16 20.63
N ALA A 775 8.73 35.37 21.35
CA ALA A 775 7.36 35.74 21.69
C ALA A 775 7.29 36.92 22.66
N VAL A 776 8.20 37.01 23.65
CA VAL A 776 8.29 38.15 24.58
C VAL A 776 8.59 39.43 23.80
N MET A 777 9.60 39.40 22.92
CA MET A 777 9.96 40.56 22.08
C MET A 777 8.77 41.03 21.23
N ALA A 778 7.99 40.10 20.68
CA ALA A 778 6.81 40.42 19.91
C ALA A 778 5.70 41.05 20.77
N ALA A 779 5.48 40.55 21.99
CA ALA A 779 4.52 41.10 22.92
C ALA A 779 4.91 42.53 23.34
N ASP A 780 6.19 42.78 23.59
CA ASP A 780 6.74 44.11 23.90
C ASP A 780 6.49 45.09 22.77
N LEU A 781 6.80 44.71 21.52
CA LEU A 781 6.57 45.56 20.35
C LEU A 781 5.08 45.95 20.20
N VAL A 782 4.16 45.00 20.38
CA VAL A 782 2.71 45.30 20.30
C VAL A 782 2.28 46.23 21.43
N GLY A 783 2.84 46.05 22.63
CA GLY A 783 2.62 46.93 23.78
C GLY A 783 3.09 48.36 23.52
N GLU A 784 4.33 48.53 23.07
CA GLU A 784 4.93 49.84 22.76
C GLU A 784 4.17 50.60 21.66
N ILE A 785 3.69 49.89 20.63
CA ILE A 785 2.84 50.49 19.59
C ILE A 785 1.52 51.00 20.20
N ALA A 786 0.89 50.21 21.08
CA ALA A 786 -0.34 50.61 21.73
C ALA A 786 -0.15 51.84 22.61
N GLU A 787 0.97 51.93 23.34
CA GLU A 787 1.36 53.11 24.13
C GLU A 787 1.61 54.33 23.25
N THR A 788 2.37 54.18 22.17
CA THR A 788 2.70 55.27 21.22
C THR A 788 1.45 55.88 20.59
N LEU A 789 0.43 55.06 20.33
CA LEU A 789 -0.85 55.52 19.77
C LEU A 789 -1.81 56.06 20.84
N ALA A 790 -1.37 56.25 22.08
CA ALA A 790 -2.20 56.62 23.24
C ALA A 790 -3.40 55.67 23.44
N ARG A 791 -3.24 54.40 23.06
CA ARG A 791 -4.23 53.32 23.20
C ARG A 791 -3.70 52.24 24.15
N SER A 792 -3.16 52.68 25.29
CA SER A 792 -2.63 51.81 26.34
C SER A 792 -3.71 50.98 27.07
N GLN A 793 -4.98 51.19 26.74
CA GLN A 793 -6.13 50.41 27.19
C GLN A 793 -6.92 49.87 25.99
N GLY A 794 -7.49 48.68 26.14
CA GLY A 794 -8.33 48.03 25.13
C GLY A 794 -7.74 46.72 24.60
N PRO A 795 -8.47 46.01 23.71
CA PRO A 795 -8.24 44.60 23.44
C PRO A 795 -6.83 44.24 22.96
N VAL A 796 -6.18 45.11 22.19
CA VAL A 796 -4.83 44.89 21.67
C VAL A 796 -3.77 45.05 22.77
N ALA A 797 -3.84 46.14 23.54
CA ALA A 797 -2.95 46.37 24.68
C ALA A 797 -3.13 45.29 25.75
N ASP A 798 -4.37 44.88 26.01
CA ASP A 798 -4.69 43.84 26.98
C ASP A 798 -4.19 42.46 26.52
N PHE A 799 -4.29 42.14 25.23
CA PHE A 799 -3.72 40.92 24.67
C PHE A 799 -2.19 40.89 24.82
N ALA A 800 -1.49 41.96 24.45
CA ALA A 800 -0.03 42.06 24.56
C ALA A 800 0.43 41.94 26.02
N ARG A 801 -0.20 42.70 26.93
CA ARG A 801 0.11 42.66 28.37
C ARG A 801 -0.15 41.28 28.96
N THR A 802 -1.23 40.62 28.57
CA THR A 802 -1.58 39.26 29.03
C THR A 802 -0.58 38.24 28.53
N ALA A 803 -0.31 38.19 27.22
CA ALA A 803 0.64 37.24 26.63
C ALA A 803 2.06 37.43 27.20
N ARG A 804 2.51 38.69 27.38
CA ARG A 804 3.79 39.01 28.00
C ARG A 804 3.84 38.54 29.45
N ARG A 805 2.83 38.86 30.26
CA ARG A 805 2.75 38.43 31.66
C ARG A 805 2.81 36.91 31.74
N GLU A 806 1.98 36.24 30.94
CA GLU A 806 1.94 34.77 30.90
C GLU A 806 3.30 34.18 30.50
N LEU A 807 4.01 34.72 29.49
CA LEU A 807 5.35 34.27 29.12
C LEU A 807 6.39 34.43 30.23
N LEU A 808 6.34 35.54 30.98
CA LEU A 808 7.29 35.81 32.07
C LEU A 808 6.99 35.00 33.34
N GLU A 809 5.72 34.68 33.59
CA GLU A 809 5.28 33.85 34.71
C GLU A 809 5.32 32.34 34.39
N LYS A 810 5.36 31.99 33.10
CA LYS A 810 5.39 30.60 32.61
C LYS A 810 6.68 29.92 33.06
N SER A 811 6.54 28.78 33.72
CA SER A 811 7.70 27.91 34.01
C SER A 811 8.22 27.31 32.71
N ALA A 812 9.53 26.99 32.65
CA ALA A 812 10.21 26.52 31.44
C ALA A 812 9.52 25.35 30.71
N PHE A 813 8.66 24.58 31.38
CA PHE A 813 7.99 23.40 30.83
C PHE A 813 6.45 23.45 30.86
N ALA A 814 5.87 24.55 31.37
CA ALA A 814 4.43 24.75 31.27
C ALA A 814 3.98 24.83 29.80
N GLY A 815 2.78 24.36 29.49
CA GLY A 815 2.23 24.46 28.14
C GLY A 815 1.92 25.92 27.79
N ASP A 816 1.98 26.26 26.51
CA ASP A 816 1.59 27.59 26.04
C ASP A 816 0.08 27.80 26.26
N SER A 817 -0.27 28.94 26.84
CA SER A 817 -1.66 29.40 26.92
C SER A 817 -2.22 29.67 25.52
N VAL A 818 -3.54 29.85 25.41
CA VAL A 818 -4.18 30.25 24.14
C VAL A 818 -3.61 31.59 23.63
N SER A 819 -3.32 32.53 24.52
CA SER A 819 -2.72 33.83 24.20
C SER A 819 -1.32 33.67 23.60
N ILE A 820 -0.48 32.85 24.25
CA ILE A 820 0.90 32.59 23.80
C ILE A 820 0.89 31.88 22.45
N ARG A 821 0.11 30.81 22.30
CA ARG A 821 -0.04 30.06 21.04
C ARG A 821 -0.48 30.98 19.90
N ARG A 822 -1.42 31.88 20.17
CA ARG A 822 -1.90 32.86 19.18
C ARG A 822 -0.81 33.85 18.80
N LEU A 823 -0.06 34.40 19.76
CA LEU A 823 1.02 35.35 19.49
C LEU A 823 2.14 34.70 18.65
N LYS A 824 2.60 33.52 19.05
CA LYS A 824 3.60 32.74 18.32
C LYS A 824 3.14 32.35 16.92
N GLY A 825 1.87 31.96 16.77
CA GLY A 825 1.26 31.71 15.46
C GLY A 825 1.25 32.95 14.58
N LEU A 826 0.93 34.13 15.12
CA LEU A 826 0.97 35.39 14.36
C LEU A 826 2.38 35.74 13.86
N LEU A 827 3.42 35.49 14.67
CA LEU A 827 4.82 35.65 14.26
C LEU A 827 5.13 34.77 13.05
N ARG A 828 4.84 33.47 13.14
CA ARG A 828 5.07 32.52 12.04
C ARG A 828 4.33 32.88 10.76
N ARG A 829 3.11 33.41 10.86
CA ARG A 829 2.37 33.95 9.71
C ARG A 829 3.05 35.16 9.09
N GLY A 830 3.61 36.05 9.92
CA GLY A 830 4.37 37.20 9.46
C GLY A 830 5.60 36.79 8.66
N GLU A 831 6.36 35.82 9.17
CA GLU A 831 7.53 35.23 8.49
C GLU A 831 7.16 34.55 7.19
N ALA A 832 6.14 33.69 7.21
CA ALA A 832 5.64 33.00 6.02
C ALA A 832 5.19 33.98 4.93
N ARG A 833 4.46 35.05 5.29
CA ARG A 833 4.09 36.09 4.34
C ARG A 833 5.30 36.86 3.81
N ALA A 834 6.33 37.08 4.60
CA ALA A 834 7.57 37.72 4.14
C ALA A 834 8.31 36.82 3.14
N SER A 835 8.48 35.55 3.49
CA SER A 835 9.04 34.51 2.62
C SER A 835 8.30 34.42 1.28
N LEU A 836 6.96 34.39 1.31
CA LEU A 836 6.13 34.36 0.10
C LEU A 836 6.26 35.63 -0.76
N ARG A 837 6.43 36.81 -0.16
CA ARG A 837 6.67 38.05 -0.93
C ARG A 837 7.98 37.97 -1.72
N ASP A 838 9.02 37.37 -1.16
CA ASP A 838 10.28 37.15 -1.87
C ASP A 838 10.14 36.14 -3.02
N CYS A 839 9.23 35.18 -2.87
CA CYS A 839 8.78 34.30 -3.96
C CYS A 839 7.79 34.98 -4.94
N GLY A 840 7.45 36.26 -4.77
CA GLY A 840 6.58 37.03 -5.67
C GLY A 840 5.08 36.92 -5.39
N TYR A 841 4.68 36.43 -4.22
CA TYR A 841 3.28 36.20 -3.83
C TYR A 841 2.72 37.29 -2.92
N THR A 842 1.40 37.46 -2.96
CA THR A 842 0.68 38.38 -2.06
C THR A 842 0.14 37.66 -0.83
N ALA A 843 -0.31 38.42 0.17
CA ALA A 843 -0.82 37.85 1.42
C ALA A 843 -2.11 37.04 1.23
N GLU A 844 -2.90 37.34 0.20
CA GLU A 844 -4.16 36.66 -0.14
C GLU A 844 -3.92 35.24 -0.69
N GLN A 845 -2.71 34.97 -1.20
CA GLN A 845 -2.32 33.65 -1.70
C GLN A 845 -1.84 32.71 -0.59
N ALA A 846 -1.85 33.17 0.67
CA ALA A 846 -1.50 32.40 1.86
C ALA A 846 -2.76 32.06 2.67
N ARG A 847 -3.08 30.77 2.78
CA ARG A 847 -4.17 30.24 3.60
C ARG A 847 -3.61 29.55 4.84
N PHE A 848 -4.10 29.90 6.02
CA PHE A 848 -3.71 29.27 7.28
C PHE A 848 -4.91 28.52 7.85
N LEU A 849 -4.76 27.22 8.11
CA LEU A 849 -5.86 26.37 8.60
C LEU A 849 -5.87 26.18 10.12
N ASP A 850 -4.70 26.28 10.76
CA ASP A 850 -4.53 26.05 12.20
C ASP A 850 -5.20 24.75 12.67
N LEU A 851 -4.86 23.63 12.02
CA LEU A 851 -5.52 22.35 12.26
C LEU A 851 -5.53 21.99 13.76
N ALA A 852 -6.68 21.51 14.22
CA ALA A 852 -7.00 21.38 15.63
C ALA A 852 -6.15 20.32 16.32
N PHE A 853 -5.69 19.29 15.62
CA PHE A 853 -4.75 18.31 16.19
C PHE A 853 -3.47 18.97 16.72
N TYR A 854 -3.00 20.02 16.04
CA TYR A 854 -1.78 20.75 16.40
C TYR A 854 -2.04 21.74 17.53
N GLU A 855 -3.16 22.48 17.48
CA GLU A 855 -3.50 23.47 18.51
C GLU A 855 -3.91 22.88 19.86
N ARG A 856 -4.40 21.64 19.86
CA ARG A 856 -4.79 20.90 21.08
C ARG A 856 -3.64 20.07 21.66
N GLY A 857 -2.62 19.76 20.87
CA GLY A 857 -1.60 18.78 21.20
C GLY A 857 -0.26 19.40 21.56
N ARG A 858 0.50 18.71 22.43
CA ARG A 858 1.95 18.84 22.52
C ARG A 858 2.59 17.78 21.62
N TYR A 859 3.86 17.95 21.27
CA TYR A 859 4.60 16.93 20.52
C TYR A 859 4.47 15.55 21.19
N ARG A 860 4.38 14.47 20.38
CA ARG A 860 4.02 13.08 20.79
C ARG A 860 2.56 12.85 21.20
N GLN A 861 1.74 13.90 21.33
CA GLN A 861 0.32 13.80 21.71
C GLN A 861 -0.64 14.24 20.59
N PHE A 862 -0.15 14.36 19.36
CA PHE A 862 -0.97 14.71 18.21
C PHE A 862 -2.00 13.62 17.90
N VAL A 863 -3.27 14.00 17.91
CA VAL A 863 -4.40 13.14 17.56
C VAL A 863 -5.23 13.86 16.49
N PRO A 864 -5.03 13.53 15.20
CA PRO A 864 -5.87 14.08 14.14
C PRO A 864 -7.29 13.51 14.22
N ASP A 865 -8.28 14.33 13.91
CA ASP A 865 -9.69 13.92 13.83
C ASP A 865 -10.30 14.20 12.45
N ASP A 866 -11.58 13.86 12.29
CA ASP A 866 -12.29 14.02 11.02
C ASP A 866 -12.55 15.49 10.67
N ALA A 867 -12.54 16.40 11.66
CA ALA A 867 -12.67 17.83 11.40
C ALA A 867 -11.39 18.39 10.74
N ASP A 868 -10.22 17.90 11.12
CA ASP A 868 -8.96 18.24 10.45
C ASP A 868 -8.99 17.83 8.97
N VAL A 869 -9.48 16.62 8.68
CA VAL A 869 -9.63 16.11 7.31
C VAL A 869 -10.66 16.91 6.51
N ALA A 870 -11.81 17.22 7.13
CA ALA A 870 -12.86 18.01 6.51
C ALA A 870 -12.39 19.43 6.16
N ALA A 871 -11.57 20.06 7.01
CA ALA A 871 -10.99 21.37 6.75
C ALA A 871 -10.10 21.37 5.48
N VAL A 872 -9.26 20.36 5.32
CA VAL A 872 -8.43 20.21 4.12
C VAL A 872 -9.27 19.87 2.88
N ALA A 873 -10.29 19.02 3.02
CA ALA A 873 -11.20 18.71 1.92
C ALA A 873 -11.98 19.95 1.46
N SER A 874 -12.35 20.84 2.38
CA SER A 874 -12.97 22.13 2.04
C SER A 874 -12.06 23.01 1.19
N VAL A 875 -10.77 23.09 1.53
CA VAL A 875 -9.76 23.83 0.74
C VAL A 875 -9.63 23.26 -0.66
N LEU A 876 -9.57 21.93 -0.77
CA LEU A 876 -9.51 21.23 -2.05
C LEU A 876 -10.73 21.58 -2.94
N ARG A 877 -11.94 21.56 -2.36
CA ARG A 877 -13.17 21.96 -3.07
C ARG A 877 -13.23 23.45 -3.43
N GLU A 878 -12.68 24.31 -2.57
CA GLU A 878 -12.64 25.75 -2.82
C GLU A 878 -11.76 26.09 -4.02
N TYR A 879 -10.55 25.52 -4.08
CA TYR A 879 -9.58 25.85 -5.12
C TYR A 879 -9.63 24.94 -6.34
N THR A 880 -10.25 23.76 -6.23
CA THR A 880 -10.33 22.72 -7.28
C THR A 880 -8.99 22.53 -8.04
N PRO A 881 -7.88 22.24 -7.34
CA PRO A 881 -6.54 22.26 -7.94
C PRO A 881 -6.37 21.32 -9.13
N ASN A 882 -5.59 21.74 -10.12
CA ASN A 882 -5.08 20.87 -11.19
C ASN A 882 -3.76 20.19 -10.79
N GLN A 883 -3.05 20.79 -9.83
CA GLN A 883 -1.76 20.33 -9.32
C GLN A 883 -1.69 20.55 -7.81
N ILE A 884 -1.20 19.56 -7.08
CA ILE A 884 -0.97 19.62 -5.63
C ILE A 884 0.51 19.36 -5.35
N PHE A 885 1.09 20.13 -4.44
CA PHE A 885 2.39 19.83 -3.84
C PHE A 885 2.23 19.53 -2.35
N LEU A 886 2.88 18.49 -1.85
CA LEU A 886 2.83 18.09 -0.44
C LEU A 886 4.14 17.40 0.00
N THR A 887 4.32 17.16 1.29
CA THR A 887 5.50 16.48 1.86
C THR A 887 5.11 15.65 3.08
N GLY A 888 6.01 14.78 3.56
CA GLY A 888 5.83 13.96 4.77
C GLY A 888 5.52 12.47 4.56
N ASP A 889 5.58 11.96 3.33
CA ASP A 889 5.20 10.58 2.96
C ASP A 889 6.11 9.47 3.53
N ARG A 890 7.37 9.78 3.85
CA ARG A 890 8.37 8.83 4.40
C ARG A 890 8.89 9.21 5.79
N ASP A 891 8.31 10.23 6.40
CA ASP A 891 8.74 10.68 7.73
C ASP A 891 8.24 9.73 8.82
N ASP A 892 8.78 9.86 10.04
CA ASP A 892 8.25 9.12 11.20
C ASP A 892 6.74 9.40 11.29
N PRO A 893 5.87 8.37 11.38
CA PRO A 893 4.42 8.58 11.34
C PRO A 893 3.88 9.44 12.50
N SER A 894 4.66 9.69 13.55
CA SER A 894 4.31 10.61 14.66
C SER A 894 4.75 12.07 14.42
N SER A 895 5.55 12.32 13.40
CA SER A 895 6.02 13.65 13.03
C SER A 895 4.89 14.50 12.45
N ILE A 896 5.05 15.82 12.53
CA ILE A 896 4.06 16.76 12.00
C ILE A 896 3.89 16.63 10.48
N PRO A 897 4.97 16.57 9.68
CA PRO A 897 4.82 16.35 8.24
C PRO A 897 4.05 15.08 7.91
N ALA A 898 4.33 13.95 8.59
CA ALA A 898 3.63 12.68 8.34
C ALA A 898 2.14 12.73 8.72
N VAL A 899 1.80 13.34 9.86
CA VAL A 899 0.39 13.53 10.28
C VAL A 899 -0.33 14.43 9.27
N CYS A 900 0.28 15.53 8.85
CA CYS A 900 -0.24 16.42 7.82
C CYS A 900 -0.42 15.71 6.47
N TYR A 901 0.56 14.90 6.06
CA TYR A 901 0.49 14.09 4.84
C TYR A 901 -0.70 13.13 4.88
N ASP A 902 -0.90 12.43 6.00
CA ASP A 902 -2.05 11.53 6.17
C ASP A 902 -3.40 12.27 6.10
N ILE A 903 -3.51 13.45 6.74
CA ILE A 903 -4.71 14.30 6.66
C ILE A 903 -4.98 14.71 5.21
N VAL A 904 -3.98 15.20 4.48
CA VAL A 904 -4.14 15.61 3.08
C VAL A 904 -4.54 14.43 2.21
N ARG A 905 -3.92 13.26 2.40
CA ARG A 905 -4.25 12.02 1.68
C ARG A 905 -5.68 11.56 1.96
N ARG A 906 -6.11 11.57 3.22
CA ARG A 906 -7.51 11.26 3.61
C ARG A 906 -8.48 12.27 3.01
N ALA A 907 -8.13 13.56 2.98
CA ALA A 907 -8.96 14.60 2.37
C ALA A 907 -9.07 14.43 0.85
N CYS A 908 -7.99 14.04 0.17
CA CYS A 908 -7.99 13.71 -1.26
C CYS A 908 -8.94 12.55 -1.56
N ARG A 909 -8.96 11.50 -0.71
CA ARG A 909 -9.94 10.40 -0.85
C ARG A 909 -11.39 10.85 -0.74
N LEU A 910 -11.69 11.84 0.11
CA LEU A 910 -13.05 12.39 0.22
C LEU A 910 -13.51 13.15 -1.02
N VAL A 911 -12.59 13.61 -1.86
CA VAL A 911 -12.88 14.36 -3.09
C VAL A 911 -12.52 13.57 -4.37
N ALA A 912 -12.09 12.31 -4.23
CA ALA A 912 -11.56 11.51 -5.34
C ALA A 912 -12.58 11.31 -6.48
N GLU A 913 -13.86 11.19 -6.13
CA GLU A 913 -14.94 11.03 -7.11
C GLU A 913 -15.37 12.35 -7.78
N GLU A 914 -14.89 13.49 -7.31
CA GLU A 914 -15.22 14.79 -7.90
C GLU A 914 -14.50 14.96 -9.25
N SER A 915 -15.25 15.38 -10.28
CA SER A 915 -14.76 15.39 -11.67
C SER A 915 -13.48 16.20 -11.88
N TRP A 916 -13.31 17.29 -11.14
CA TRP A 916 -12.12 18.14 -11.22
C TRP A 916 -10.87 17.48 -10.60
N PHE A 917 -11.04 16.55 -9.65
CA PHE A 917 -9.93 15.89 -8.96
C PHE A 917 -9.33 14.75 -9.77
N ARG A 918 -10.13 14.10 -10.64
CA ARG A 918 -9.68 13.00 -11.52
C ARG A 918 -8.46 13.36 -12.38
N GLU A 919 -8.35 14.63 -12.76
CA GLU A 919 -7.23 15.13 -13.55
C GLU A 919 -6.14 15.78 -12.69
N CYS A 920 -6.31 15.87 -11.37
CA CYS A 920 -5.35 16.50 -10.48
C CYS A 920 -4.07 15.64 -10.36
N ARG A 921 -2.89 16.26 -10.46
CA ARG A 921 -1.61 15.58 -10.22
C ARG A 921 -0.99 16.03 -8.91
N ALA A 922 -0.51 15.09 -8.11
CA ALA A 922 0.18 15.37 -6.86
C ALA A 922 1.69 15.14 -6.98
N TRP A 923 2.46 16.03 -6.37
CA TRP A 923 3.92 16.03 -6.38
C TRP A 923 4.45 16.13 -4.94
N VAL A 924 5.33 15.23 -4.57
CA VAL A 924 5.98 15.22 -3.27
C VAL A 924 7.28 16.01 -3.35
N TYR A 925 7.42 17.03 -2.51
CA TYR A 925 8.69 17.70 -2.26
C TYR A 925 9.32 17.21 -0.95
N ARG A 926 10.62 17.41 -0.76
CA ARG A 926 11.35 17.04 0.46
C ARG A 926 11.88 18.28 1.16
N GLY A 927 11.86 18.25 2.49
CA GLY A 927 12.60 19.21 3.32
C GLY A 927 14.10 18.89 3.37
N VAL A 928 14.82 19.59 4.24
CA VAL A 928 16.29 19.48 4.29
C VAL A 928 16.84 18.29 5.04
N GLU A 929 16.00 17.45 5.60
CA GLU A 929 16.45 16.32 6.42
C GLU A 929 16.75 15.08 5.57
N HIS A 930 15.98 14.86 4.50
CA HIS A 930 16.03 13.66 3.66
C HIS A 930 15.94 14.03 2.18
N PRO A 931 17.09 14.28 1.51
CA PRO A 931 17.08 14.64 0.10
C PRO A 931 16.67 13.45 -0.78
N TRP A 932 16.15 13.74 -1.97
CA TRP A 932 15.85 12.71 -2.96
C TRP A 932 17.11 11.99 -3.44
N GLU A 933 17.03 10.66 -3.54
CA GLU A 933 17.91 9.92 -4.45
C GLU A 933 17.50 10.28 -5.88
N ALA A 934 18.47 10.57 -6.75
CA ALA A 934 18.18 11.03 -8.11
C ALA A 934 17.31 10.02 -8.91
N ALA A 935 17.42 8.73 -8.60
CA ALA A 935 16.63 7.66 -9.21
C ALA A 935 15.14 7.64 -8.78
N ASP A 936 14.77 8.38 -7.72
CA ASP A 936 13.40 8.51 -7.22
C ASP A 936 12.71 9.79 -7.72
N ILE A 937 13.42 10.61 -8.50
CA ILE A 937 12.91 11.90 -9.00
C ILE A 937 12.15 11.68 -10.30
N ASP A 938 10.94 12.22 -10.36
CA ASP A 938 10.09 12.25 -11.55
C ASP A 938 10.05 13.65 -12.20
N MET A 939 10.36 14.70 -11.43
CA MET A 939 10.53 16.07 -11.91
C MET A 939 11.73 16.72 -11.22
N ALA A 940 12.68 17.22 -12.02
CA ALA A 940 13.82 18.00 -11.57
C ALA A 940 13.73 19.42 -12.14
N VAL A 941 13.74 20.42 -11.27
CA VAL A 941 13.60 21.84 -11.64
C VAL A 941 14.95 22.55 -11.47
N PRO A 942 15.66 22.91 -12.55
CA PRO A 942 16.97 23.54 -12.48
C PRO A 942 16.87 25.00 -12.07
N LEU A 943 17.67 25.45 -11.12
CA LEU A 943 17.71 26.84 -10.65
C LEU A 943 18.96 27.53 -11.20
N SER A 944 18.82 28.80 -11.57
CA SER A 944 19.96 29.70 -11.80
C SER A 944 20.56 30.18 -10.47
N PRO A 945 21.80 30.73 -10.45
CA PRO A 945 22.39 31.32 -9.24
C PRO A 945 21.50 32.38 -8.58
N ARG A 946 20.79 33.16 -9.40
CA ARG A 946 19.84 34.16 -8.90
C ARG A 946 18.62 33.52 -8.22
N GLU A 947 18.03 32.50 -8.83
CA GLU A 947 16.86 31.82 -8.26
C GLU A 947 17.22 31.06 -6.98
N LEU A 948 18.41 30.44 -6.92
CA LEU A 948 18.92 29.81 -5.71
C LEU A 948 19.13 30.85 -4.59
N ALA A 949 19.77 31.99 -4.88
CA ALA A 949 19.96 33.06 -3.91
C ALA A 949 18.61 33.61 -3.39
N GLN A 950 17.62 33.76 -4.27
CA GLN A 950 16.27 34.18 -3.89
C GLN A 950 15.55 33.15 -3.03
N LYS A 951 15.69 31.85 -3.34
CA LYS A 951 15.19 30.77 -2.48
C LYS A 951 15.81 30.86 -1.08
N VAL A 952 17.14 30.97 -1.00
CA VAL A 952 17.85 31.08 0.28
C VAL A 952 17.37 32.28 1.08
N GLN A 953 17.14 33.41 0.41
CA GLN A 953 16.59 34.62 1.04
C GLN A 953 15.16 34.39 1.57
N ALA A 954 14.30 33.69 0.83
CA ALA A 954 12.96 33.32 1.32
C ALA A 954 13.03 32.46 2.58
N VAL A 955 13.92 31.44 2.61
CA VAL A 955 14.16 30.62 3.81
C VAL A 955 14.65 31.46 4.99
N PHE A 956 15.48 32.49 4.73
CA PHE A 956 16.03 33.37 5.77
C PHE A 956 14.97 34.19 6.54
N HIS A 957 13.75 34.33 6.01
CA HIS A 957 12.66 35.03 6.70
C HIS A 957 12.11 34.28 7.91
N HIS A 958 12.39 32.98 8.06
CA HIS A 958 11.95 32.15 9.19
C HIS A 958 12.90 32.26 10.38
N LYS A 959 13.11 33.50 10.86
CA LYS A 959 14.13 33.85 11.86
C LYS A 959 13.88 33.19 13.21
N SER A 960 12.63 33.04 13.61
CA SER A 960 12.23 32.37 14.86
C SER A 960 12.63 30.89 14.94
N GLN A 961 13.07 30.30 13.81
CA GLN A 961 13.55 28.91 13.74
C GLN A 961 15.08 28.78 13.60
N ARG A 962 15.82 29.88 13.72
CA ARG A 962 17.29 29.83 13.67
C ARG A 962 17.86 29.18 14.91
N SER A 963 19.05 28.59 14.78
CA SER A 963 19.74 28.02 15.93
C SER A 963 20.02 29.12 16.96
N GLN A 964 19.56 28.92 18.20
CA GLN A 964 19.75 29.86 19.31
C GLN A 964 21.21 29.90 19.83
N THR A 965 22.07 29.02 19.32
CA THR A 965 23.50 28.93 19.66
C THR A 965 24.29 29.05 18.37
N PRO A 966 25.45 29.75 18.35
CA PRO A 966 26.36 29.72 17.21
C PRO A 966 26.61 28.28 16.78
N VAL A 967 26.32 28.00 15.52
CA VAL A 967 26.41 26.67 14.95
C VAL A 967 27.85 26.18 15.09
N ALA A 968 28.07 25.12 15.89
CA ALA A 968 29.38 24.52 16.08
C ALA A 968 29.96 24.06 14.73
N ALA A 969 31.29 23.97 14.63
CA ALA A 969 31.98 23.58 13.39
C ALA A 969 31.40 22.27 12.82
N GLY A 970 30.90 22.32 11.59
CA GLY A 970 30.32 21.18 10.86
C GLY A 970 28.79 21.12 10.86
N LEU A 971 28.09 21.86 11.73
CA LEU A 971 26.64 22.00 11.67
C LEU A 971 26.26 23.15 10.70
N ARG A 972 25.02 23.12 10.18
CA ARG A 972 24.53 24.09 9.17
C ARG A 972 23.14 24.60 9.56
N GLU A 973 22.89 25.89 9.36
CA GLU A 973 21.54 26.48 9.46
C GLU A 973 20.61 25.88 8.39
N PRO A 974 19.28 25.88 8.58
CA PRO A 974 18.33 25.30 7.62
C PRO A 974 18.50 25.82 6.19
N TRP A 975 18.81 27.11 6.00
CA TRP A 975 19.05 27.69 4.68
C TRP A 975 20.35 27.18 4.03
N GLN A 976 21.41 26.94 4.81
CA GLN A 976 22.68 26.37 4.32
C GLN A 976 22.50 24.91 3.91
N GLN A 977 21.68 24.16 4.65
CA GLN A 977 21.35 22.79 4.31
C GLN A 977 20.53 22.72 3.00
N SER A 978 19.52 23.59 2.87
CA SER A 978 18.70 23.70 1.66
C SER A 978 19.56 24.01 0.43
N GLU A 979 20.44 25.02 0.53
CA GLU A 979 21.36 25.38 -0.56
C GLU A 979 22.29 24.22 -0.93
N GLN A 980 22.95 23.60 0.06
CA GLN A 980 23.87 22.49 -0.18
C GLN A 980 23.18 21.32 -0.87
N GLN A 981 21.97 20.97 -0.45
CA GLN A 981 21.25 19.84 -1.03
C GLN A 981 20.85 20.08 -2.46
N ASN A 982 20.39 21.30 -2.80
CA ASN A 982 20.07 21.60 -4.18
C ASN A 982 21.31 21.56 -5.09
N ARG A 983 22.46 22.03 -4.58
CA ARG A 983 23.76 21.90 -5.29
C ARG A 983 24.22 20.45 -5.40
N ALA A 984 24.08 19.66 -4.34
CA ALA A 984 24.46 18.24 -4.34
C ALA A 984 23.62 17.42 -5.33
N LEU A 985 22.34 17.73 -5.46
CA LEU A 985 21.48 17.09 -6.46
C LEU A 985 21.92 17.48 -7.89
N ALA A 986 22.26 18.74 -8.13
CA ALA A 986 22.79 19.19 -9.41
C ALA A 986 24.12 18.52 -9.78
N ALA A 987 25.04 18.43 -8.83
CA ALA A 987 26.29 17.69 -9.01
C ALA A 987 26.05 16.20 -9.32
N THR A 988 25.05 15.58 -8.69
CA THR A 988 24.67 14.20 -9.00
C THR A 988 24.19 14.05 -10.45
N TYR A 989 23.43 15.02 -10.97
CA TYR A 989 22.97 15.00 -12.37
C TYR A 989 24.14 15.21 -13.36
N ASP A 990 25.08 16.11 -13.04
CA ASP A 990 26.30 16.32 -13.83
C ASP A 990 27.18 15.05 -13.86
N GLU A 991 27.40 14.40 -12.72
CA GLU A 991 28.15 13.14 -12.61
C GLU A 991 27.54 12.01 -13.48
N LEU A 992 26.22 12.03 -13.71
CA LEU A 992 25.52 11.07 -14.58
C LEU A 992 25.67 11.39 -16.07
N GLY A 993 26.24 12.55 -16.42
CA GLY A 993 26.51 13.01 -17.78
C GLY A 993 25.52 14.04 -18.33
N LEU A 994 24.68 14.64 -17.48
CA LEU A 994 23.74 15.69 -17.87
C LEU A 994 24.43 17.08 -17.81
N ALA A 995 23.70 18.13 -18.14
CA ALA A 995 24.24 19.48 -18.09
C ALA A 995 24.55 19.90 -16.64
N ASP A 996 25.61 20.70 -16.49
CA ASP A 996 25.98 21.35 -15.24
C ASP A 996 24.95 22.46 -14.90
N TYR A 997 24.21 22.24 -13.82
CA TYR A 997 23.25 23.19 -13.27
C TYR A 997 23.77 23.73 -11.94
N GLU A 998 23.48 25.00 -11.64
CA GLU A 998 23.83 25.58 -10.34
C GLU A 998 23.16 24.85 -9.16
N ALA A 999 21.88 24.48 -9.31
CA ALA A 999 21.09 23.79 -8.29
C ALA A 999 19.87 23.10 -8.92
N LEU A 1000 19.36 22.05 -8.26
CA LEU A 1000 18.12 21.35 -8.62
C LEU A 1000 17.18 21.21 -7.43
N GLU A 1001 15.88 21.38 -7.67
CA GLU A 1001 14.81 20.91 -6.79
C GLU A 1001 14.16 19.65 -7.38
N GLY A 1002 14.05 18.59 -6.58
CA GLY A 1002 13.50 17.31 -7.00
C GLY A 1002 12.10 17.06 -6.44
N PHE A 1003 11.27 16.40 -7.24
CA PHE A 1003 9.92 15.97 -6.87
C PHE A 1003 9.65 14.56 -7.36
N ALA A 1004 8.92 13.79 -6.57
CA ALA A 1004 8.36 12.50 -6.98
C ALA A 1004 6.85 12.62 -7.17
N ARG A 1005 6.29 11.85 -8.08
CA ARG A 1005 4.84 11.85 -8.31
C ARG A 1005 4.13 11.05 -7.20
N ALA A 1006 3.17 11.69 -6.52
CA ALA A 1006 2.31 11.02 -5.55
C ALA A 1006 1.08 10.42 -6.21
N ARG A 1007 0.64 9.26 -5.71
CA ARG A 1007 -0.73 8.76 -5.88
C ARG A 1007 -1.44 8.94 -4.55
N LEU A 1008 -2.47 9.80 -4.53
CA LEU A 1008 -3.22 10.15 -3.32
C LEU A 1008 -4.52 9.35 -3.17
N GLU A 1009 -4.72 8.37 -4.06
CA GLU A 1009 -5.84 7.40 -4.06
C GLU A 1009 -5.51 6.17 -3.21
#